data_AF-A0A355KRG9-F1
#
_entry.id   AF-A0A355KRG9-F1
#
_cell.length_a   1.000
_cell.length_b   1.000
_cell.length_c   1.000
_cell.angle_alpha   90.00
_cell.angle_beta   90.00
_cell.angle_gamma   90.00
#
_symmetry.space_group_name_H-M   'P 1'
#
loop_
_entity.id
_entity.type
_entity.pdbx_description
1 polymer ?
#
loop_
_entity_poly.entity_id
_entity_poly.type
_entity_poly.pdbx_seq_one_letter_code
_entity_poly.pdbx_strand_id
1 'polypeptide(L)'
;MRKIVLGVILLNTSCANALFETLSECKNFANTYREDVECDNCSWRDPSYSTFYGSVRVGFFKRLLKKLGIKAGVWDLLELKQPIGRIVQRFNVTKQQRSWTPEITVEEGVNLFVWGDLYGAFHSFLRDLDELAARKVLSEQLKINSKTDYLVVLGNAINYSPYSYPLLTLLLSLIEKNPEHFIYIRGPQETAAHWKDFYVMRKPLVDLGKQQGFDVKGKLPLEDELNTFFGTLPDGVLFRHKKAEDLCCLSHSIISRKLFFDPKVQAALMGKSRIDTYWSNNGLEFSGFEGNAATWSLFSAPVGIYQKAVNFYSDSFVAVHVGKSFAQSTMSLFSRDIRLVENFKEQVFSLSVGMKIDPRKKTQEIPIFSIGSTMPLTGGLMPLGVSVKQGVEAAFRKVNDLGGVDGYFLKLVILDDRYSPGIARANVDLLLKKFGIQTLICPVGTPTLNAYLDLVRAGKVWVFYPITGSEFFRSPDLGNIVNQPYGNDTKALMKFMASTHKFEQYAIVYPRDLYGNLLMEQAQDVLKSYGINDVLLFPVSPKQRDFKEIVKKLKEADPEVLAIFLASGSMASSFLSQLGNAFLGGKNLAALAYLDDANFGPFLHKTGLKFNFSYLLPNPYGSDFAFLRDYREHLKRYDGPIDVNSLEGFLGATCFVEAMKKVGKPFAPSAINDYLTHLNPFPIKGFLTLEKDPLTGKRYLPVSIKNDENEWIMLNNLQEDHDLSKRK
;
A
#
# COMPACT_ATOMS: atom_id res chain seq x y z
N MET A 1 58.85 26.96 52.01
CA MET A 1 59.24 26.02 50.94
C MET A 1 58.72 24.64 51.34
N ARG A 2 57.53 24.30 50.85
CA ARG A 2 56.75 23.11 51.26
C ARG A 2 56.99 21.95 50.29
N LYS A 3 57.31 20.80 50.89
CA LYS A 3 56.98 19.40 50.50
C LYS A 3 56.29 19.21 49.13
N ILE A 4 56.81 18.27 48.33
CA ILE A 4 56.18 16.98 47.95
C ILE A 4 56.99 16.40 46.78
N VAL A 5 57.77 15.36 47.07
CA VAL A 5 58.21 14.32 46.12
C VAL A 5 57.54 13.05 46.61
N LEU A 6 56.49 12.60 45.91
CA LEU A 6 56.06 11.20 45.78
C LEU A 6 54.78 11.16 44.93
N GLY A 7 54.74 10.26 43.95
CA GLY A 7 53.49 9.89 43.26
C GLY A 7 53.56 9.89 41.74
N VAL A 8 54.43 9.06 41.16
CA VAL A 8 54.14 8.49 39.84
C VAL A 8 52.95 7.56 40.02
N ILE A 9 51.75 8.13 39.95
CA ILE A 9 50.51 7.37 39.81
C ILE A 9 50.34 7.13 38.31
N LEU A 10 50.26 5.85 37.96
CA LEU A 10 49.67 5.34 36.74
C LEU A 10 48.37 6.10 36.42
N LEU A 11 48.46 7.17 35.63
CA LEU A 11 47.32 7.72 34.94
C LEU A 11 46.99 6.72 33.84
N ASN A 12 46.15 5.74 34.20
CA ASN A 12 45.20 5.17 33.26
C ASN A 12 44.57 6.35 32.52
N THR A 13 45.01 6.57 31.29
CA THR A 13 44.32 7.42 30.33
C THR A 13 42.98 6.74 30.07
N SER A 14 41.99 6.97 30.94
CA SER A 14 40.61 6.66 30.60
C SER A 14 40.29 7.54 29.40
N CYS A 15 40.22 6.95 28.21
CA CYS A 15 39.55 7.56 27.07
C CYS A 15 38.25 8.18 27.58
N ALA A 16 38.06 9.48 27.40
CA ALA A 16 36.71 10.04 27.45
C ALA A 16 35.90 9.24 26.42
N ASN A 17 34.87 8.52 26.85
CA ASN A 17 34.15 7.61 25.98
C ASN A 17 33.38 8.43 24.94
N ALA A 18 33.68 8.16 23.66
CA ALA A 18 33.08 8.80 22.48
C ALA A 18 31.59 8.46 22.27
N LEU A 19 31.07 7.52 23.08
CA LEU A 19 29.75 6.94 23.01
C LEU A 19 29.01 7.18 24.32
N PHE A 20 27.67 7.11 24.28
CA PHE A 20 26.86 7.23 25.48
C PHE A 20 26.96 5.96 26.34
N GLU A 21 27.39 6.12 27.60
CA GLU A 21 27.52 5.02 28.54
C GLU A 21 26.20 4.71 29.26
N THR A 22 25.36 5.73 29.47
CA THR A 22 24.12 5.57 30.24
C THR A 22 22.93 6.30 29.62
N LEU A 23 21.72 5.86 29.97
CA LEU A 23 20.48 6.54 29.58
C LEU A 23 20.43 7.95 30.20
N SER A 24 20.94 8.12 31.43
CA SER A 24 21.05 9.42 32.11
C SER A 24 21.97 10.39 31.37
N GLU A 25 23.08 9.91 30.79
CA GLU A 25 23.94 10.75 29.93
C GLU A 25 23.19 11.24 28.68
N CYS A 26 22.43 10.36 28.02
CA CYS A 26 21.60 10.75 26.88
C CYS A 26 20.55 11.80 27.29
N LYS A 27 19.89 11.63 28.44
CA LYS A 27 18.91 12.58 28.97
C LYS A 27 19.54 13.93 29.33
N ASN A 28 20.72 13.92 29.94
CA ASN A 28 21.46 15.16 30.23
C ASN A 28 21.82 15.91 28.96
N PHE A 29 22.23 15.20 27.90
CA PHE A 29 22.44 15.80 26.59
C PHE A 29 21.14 16.36 26.01
N ALA A 30 20.05 15.60 26.02
CA ALA A 30 18.74 16.02 25.53
C ALA A 30 18.20 17.27 26.26
N ASN A 31 18.40 17.37 27.58
CA ASN A 31 17.96 18.49 28.39
C ASN A 31 18.79 19.76 28.18
N THR A 32 20.00 19.64 27.62
CA THR A 32 20.88 20.78 27.34
C THR A 32 20.43 21.55 26.09
N TYR A 33 19.75 20.89 25.15
CA TYR A 33 19.38 21.46 23.86
C TYR A 33 17.88 21.32 23.58
N ARG A 34 17.27 22.36 23.03
CA ARG A 34 15.84 22.36 22.67
C ARG A 34 15.55 21.34 21.58
N GLU A 35 14.54 20.50 21.77
CA GLU A 35 14.10 19.54 20.75
C GLU A 35 13.55 20.22 19.48
N ASP A 36 12.82 21.32 19.67
CA ASP A 36 12.14 22.11 18.63
C ASP A 36 13.07 23.13 17.96
N VAL A 37 14.21 22.67 17.45
CA VAL A 37 15.14 23.55 16.73
C VAL A 37 14.50 24.05 15.44
N GLU A 38 14.40 25.37 15.28
CA GLU A 38 13.93 25.97 14.04
C GLU A 38 14.94 25.78 12.91
N CYS A 39 14.41 25.47 11.71
CA CYS A 39 15.20 25.36 10.50
C CYS A 39 15.53 26.77 9.97
N ASP A 40 16.80 27.02 9.66
CA ASP A 40 17.29 28.32 9.18
C ASP A 40 16.79 28.66 7.75
N ASN A 41 16.31 27.66 7.00
CA ASN A 41 15.82 27.82 5.64
C ASN A 41 14.40 27.24 5.45
N CYS A 42 13.73 27.63 4.37
CA CYS A 42 12.42 27.10 4.00
C CYS A 42 12.49 25.77 3.23
N SER A 43 13.66 25.15 3.13
CA SER A 43 13.85 23.94 2.32
C SER A 43 13.46 22.70 3.11
N TRP A 44 12.35 22.08 2.73
CA TRP A 44 11.93 20.79 3.27
C TRP A 44 12.77 19.61 2.72
N ARG A 45 13.40 19.78 1.55
CA ARG A 45 14.26 18.72 1.00
C ARG A 45 15.65 18.75 1.60
N ASP A 46 16.17 19.92 1.94
CA ASP A 46 17.54 20.07 2.46
C ASP A 46 17.58 21.13 3.58
N PRO A 47 17.12 20.77 4.79
CA PRO A 47 17.01 21.72 5.89
C PRO A 47 18.38 22.16 6.42
N SER A 48 18.49 23.43 6.78
CA SER A 48 19.70 24.01 7.40
C SER A 48 19.50 24.27 8.89
N TYR A 49 20.49 23.86 9.69
CA TYR A 49 20.56 24.13 11.14
C TYR A 49 21.92 24.71 11.53
N SER A 50 22.47 25.55 10.66
CA SER A 50 23.73 26.27 10.84
C SER A 50 23.77 27.09 12.14
N THR A 51 22.66 27.72 12.54
CA THR A 51 22.57 28.48 13.80
C THR A 51 22.72 27.57 15.00
N PHE A 52 22.00 26.44 15.01
CA PHE A 52 22.13 25.41 16.03
C PHE A 52 23.57 24.88 16.11
N TYR A 53 24.15 24.45 14.99
CA TYR A 53 25.53 23.95 14.98
C TYR A 53 26.56 25.02 15.37
N GLY A 54 26.26 26.30 15.13
CA GLY A 54 27.04 27.42 15.65
C GLY A 54 27.01 27.50 17.18
N SER A 55 25.86 27.27 17.80
CA SER A 55 25.68 27.29 19.27
C SER A 55 26.32 26.10 19.99
N VAL A 56 26.40 24.94 19.34
CA VAL A 56 27.03 23.72 19.90
C VAL A 56 28.58 23.79 19.84
N ARG A 57 29.16 24.81 19.18
CA ARG A 57 30.62 24.93 19.03
C ARG A 57 31.34 24.98 20.38
N VAL A 58 32.34 24.12 20.52
CA VAL A 58 33.18 24.03 21.71
C VAL A 58 34.02 25.31 21.85
N GLY A 59 33.82 26.08 22.92
CA GLY A 59 34.66 27.25 23.22
C GLY A 59 36.14 26.88 23.46
N PHE A 60 37.05 27.86 23.26
CA PHE A 60 38.50 27.68 23.39
C PHE A 60 38.91 26.99 24.72
N PHE A 61 38.34 27.43 25.84
CA PHE A 61 38.64 26.89 27.17
C PHE A 61 38.23 25.43 27.36
N LYS A 62 37.06 25.01 26.86
CA LYS A 62 36.64 23.60 26.93
C LYS A 62 37.54 22.68 26.11
N ARG A 63 38.10 23.16 24.99
CA ARG A 63 39.10 22.42 24.20
C ARG A 63 40.44 22.30 24.92
N LEU A 64 40.86 23.35 25.61
CA LEU A 64 42.09 23.34 26.40
C LEU A 64 41.98 22.34 27.58
N LEU A 65 40.86 22.35 28.30
CA LEU A 65 40.57 21.37 29.36
C LEU A 65 40.60 19.93 28.82
N LYS A 66 40.01 19.69 27.65
CA LYS A 66 40.04 18.39 26.98
C LYS A 66 41.47 17.95 26.60
N LYS A 67 42.31 18.85 26.07
CA LYS A 67 43.73 18.58 25.78
C LYS A 67 44.55 18.24 27.03
N LEU A 68 44.13 18.72 28.20
CA LEU A 68 44.74 18.43 29.50
C LEU A 68 44.17 17.17 30.17
N GLY A 69 43.36 16.37 29.47
CA GLY A 69 42.80 15.12 29.98
C GLY A 69 41.61 15.30 30.93
N ILE A 70 41.07 16.51 31.08
CA ILE A 70 39.90 16.78 31.93
C ILE A 70 38.63 16.48 31.12
N LYS A 71 37.74 15.62 31.65
CA LYS A 71 36.42 15.33 31.07
C LYS A 71 35.60 16.64 30.98
N ALA A 72 35.62 17.28 29.82
CA ALA A 72 34.94 18.56 29.59
C ALA A 72 33.47 18.42 29.13
N GLY A 73 32.93 17.19 29.06
CA GLY A 73 31.54 16.92 28.63
C GLY A 73 31.25 17.38 27.20
N VAL A 74 32.27 17.43 26.34
CA VAL A 74 32.18 17.97 24.98
C VAL A 74 31.92 16.83 24.02
N TRP A 75 30.74 16.80 23.40
CA TRP A 75 30.44 15.88 22.30
C TRP A 75 31.25 16.29 21.05
N ASP A 76 32.04 15.35 20.52
CA ASP A 76 32.97 15.58 19.41
C ASP A 76 32.79 14.48 18.36
N LEU A 77 32.32 14.88 17.18
CA LEU A 77 32.01 13.98 16.08
C LEU A 77 33.19 13.10 15.67
N LEU A 78 34.41 13.62 15.74
CA LEU A 78 35.58 12.91 15.26
C LEU A 78 36.01 11.76 16.17
N GLU A 79 35.53 11.76 17.42
CA GLU A 79 35.71 10.63 18.32
C GLU A 79 34.93 9.39 17.87
N LEU A 80 33.92 9.55 16.99
CA LEU A 80 33.19 8.41 16.42
C LEU A 80 34.04 7.54 15.50
N LYS A 81 35.18 8.02 15.01
CA LYS A 81 36.09 7.25 14.16
C LYS A 81 36.47 5.91 14.78
N GLN A 82 36.84 5.91 16.07
CA GLN A 82 37.30 4.71 16.76
C GLN A 82 36.16 3.71 17.03
N PRO A 83 35.00 4.10 17.61
CA PRO A 83 33.84 3.23 17.73
C PRO A 83 33.37 2.62 16.41
N ILE A 84 33.24 3.42 15.35
CA ILE A 84 32.83 2.94 14.02
C ILE A 84 33.84 1.89 13.54
N GLY A 85 35.14 2.17 13.65
CA GLY A 85 36.19 1.22 13.28
C GLY A 85 36.07 -0.13 14.01
N ARG A 86 35.85 -0.12 15.34
CA ARG A 86 35.65 -1.36 16.12
C ARG A 86 34.43 -2.14 15.66
N ILE A 87 33.31 -1.46 15.44
CA ILE A 87 32.04 -2.06 15.00
C ILE A 87 32.21 -2.66 13.59
N VAL A 88 32.82 -1.93 12.66
CA VAL A 88 33.10 -2.40 11.29
C VAL A 88 34.01 -3.62 11.29
N GLN A 89 35.09 -3.62 12.07
CA GLN A 89 35.99 -4.77 12.16
C GLN A 89 35.25 -6.01 12.63
N ARG A 90 34.40 -5.87 13.67
CA ARG A 90 33.56 -6.95 14.15
C ARG A 90 32.63 -7.48 13.06
N PHE A 91 31.92 -6.61 12.35
CA PHE A 91 30.99 -7.02 11.30
C PHE A 91 31.70 -7.62 10.08
N ASN A 92 32.87 -7.12 9.68
CA ASN A 92 33.61 -7.65 8.54
C ASN A 92 34.11 -9.08 8.76
N VAL A 93 34.51 -9.44 9.99
CA VAL A 93 34.81 -10.83 10.38
C VAL A 93 33.58 -11.73 10.18
N THR A 94 32.39 -11.22 10.48
CA THR A 94 31.13 -11.96 10.32
C THR A 94 30.59 -11.95 8.88
N LYS A 95 30.90 -10.92 8.08
CA LYS A 95 30.38 -10.72 6.70
C LYS A 95 30.94 -11.73 5.70
N GLN A 96 32.13 -12.27 5.93
CA GLN A 96 32.67 -13.38 5.13
C GLN A 96 31.80 -14.67 5.21
N GLN A 97 30.77 -14.71 6.06
CA GLN A 97 29.87 -15.85 6.24
C GLN A 97 28.36 -15.55 6.10
N ARG A 98 27.92 -14.30 5.88
CA ARG A 98 26.48 -13.93 5.96
C ARG A 98 25.88 -13.42 4.64
N SER A 99 24.62 -13.82 4.40
CA SER A 99 23.70 -13.25 3.40
C SER A 99 23.43 -11.76 3.65
N TRP A 100 23.13 -11.00 2.60
CA TRP A 100 22.68 -9.59 2.69
C TRP A 100 21.35 -9.43 3.44
N THR A 101 20.57 -10.52 3.53
CA THR A 101 19.39 -10.66 4.36
C THR A 101 19.63 -11.83 5.32
N PRO A 102 20.22 -11.61 6.51
CA PRO A 102 20.45 -12.68 7.47
C PRO A 102 19.13 -13.29 7.95
N GLU A 103 19.19 -14.58 8.24
CA GLU A 103 18.10 -15.32 8.86
C GLU A 103 18.44 -15.61 10.33
N ILE A 104 17.52 -15.27 11.24
CA ILE A 104 17.68 -15.42 12.69
C ILE A 104 16.58 -16.34 13.21
N THR A 105 16.95 -17.46 13.83
CA THR A 105 15.99 -18.38 14.43
C THR A 105 15.60 -17.92 15.83
N VAL A 106 14.30 -17.81 16.09
CA VAL A 106 13.72 -17.40 17.39
C VAL A 106 12.70 -18.42 17.91
N GLU A 107 12.48 -18.41 19.21
CA GLU A 107 11.51 -19.27 19.90
C GLU A 107 10.28 -18.48 20.37
N GLU A 108 9.24 -19.19 20.79
CA GLU A 108 8.06 -18.61 21.44
C GLU A 108 8.45 -17.81 22.69
N GLY A 109 7.84 -16.64 22.87
CA GLY A 109 8.10 -15.74 24.00
C GLY A 109 9.14 -14.66 23.73
N VAL A 110 9.87 -14.71 22.61
CA VAL A 110 10.80 -13.65 22.19
C VAL A 110 10.06 -12.37 21.84
N ASN A 111 10.62 -11.22 22.22
CA ASN A 111 10.12 -9.90 21.84
C ASN A 111 11.06 -9.23 20.84
N LEU A 112 10.50 -8.72 19.74
CA LEU A 112 11.22 -7.88 18.78
C LEU A 112 10.69 -6.44 18.92
N PHE A 113 11.50 -5.56 19.50
CA PHE A 113 11.19 -4.13 19.61
C PHE A 113 11.69 -3.43 18.34
N VAL A 114 10.77 -2.85 17.58
CA VAL A 114 11.05 -2.33 16.24
C VAL A 114 10.70 -0.84 16.17
N TRP A 115 11.60 -0.06 15.60
CA TRP A 115 11.40 1.34 15.22
C TRP A 115 11.45 1.48 13.71
N GLY A 116 10.57 2.32 13.19
CA GLY A 116 10.55 2.68 11.78
C GLY A 116 11.67 3.67 11.45
N ASP A 117 11.40 4.52 10.46
CA ASP A 117 12.32 5.61 10.14
C ASP A 117 12.43 6.59 11.32
N LEU A 118 13.66 7.02 11.64
CA LEU A 118 13.93 7.95 12.75
C LEU A 118 14.36 9.35 12.27
N TYR A 119 15.04 9.49 11.14
CA TYR A 119 15.46 10.79 10.57
C TYR A 119 16.01 11.79 11.61
N GLY A 120 16.91 11.32 12.48
CA GLY A 120 17.50 12.12 13.53
C GLY A 120 16.55 12.50 14.67
N ALA A 121 15.46 11.77 14.90
CA ALA A 121 14.54 11.94 16.03
C ALA A 121 15.15 11.48 17.38
N PHE A 122 16.29 12.07 17.77
CA PHE A 122 17.02 11.69 18.98
C PHE A 122 16.16 11.75 20.25
N HIS A 123 15.45 12.86 20.47
CA HIS A 123 14.62 13.04 21.66
C HIS A 123 13.45 12.06 21.73
N SER A 124 12.79 11.80 20.58
CA SER A 124 11.72 10.81 20.47
C SER A 124 12.23 9.40 20.78
N PHE A 125 13.30 8.98 20.10
CA PHE A 125 13.91 7.67 20.34
C PHE A 125 14.38 7.51 21.78
N LEU A 126 14.94 8.55 22.40
CA LEU A 126 15.35 8.52 23.80
C LEU A 126 14.16 8.29 24.74
N ARG A 127 13.00 8.89 24.45
CA ARG A 127 11.78 8.68 25.21
C ARG A 127 11.23 7.27 25.05
N ASP A 128 11.34 6.69 23.85
CA ASP A 128 11.00 5.28 23.62
C ASP A 128 11.92 4.35 24.43
N LEU A 129 13.22 4.64 24.48
CA LEU A 129 14.17 3.87 25.30
C LEU A 129 13.88 4.01 26.81
N ASP A 130 13.38 5.17 27.25
CA ASP A 130 12.97 5.38 28.63
C ASP A 130 11.73 4.55 28.99
N GLU A 131 10.77 4.45 28.06
CA GLU A 131 9.63 3.54 28.19
C GLU A 131 10.08 2.08 28.29
N LEU A 132 11.08 1.67 27.49
CA LEU A 132 11.67 0.34 27.62
C LEU A 132 12.40 0.11 28.95
N ALA A 133 13.07 1.15 29.48
CA ALA A 133 13.72 1.08 30.79
C ALA A 133 12.67 0.96 31.91
N ALA A 134 11.58 1.73 31.85
CA ALA A 134 10.45 1.63 32.78
C ALA A 134 9.81 0.22 32.76
N ARG A 135 9.79 -0.42 31.59
CA ARG A 135 9.33 -1.81 31.39
C ARG A 135 10.39 -2.87 31.71
N LYS A 136 11.57 -2.48 32.21
CA LYS A 136 12.70 -3.36 32.52
C LYS A 136 13.22 -4.17 31.32
N VAL A 137 13.00 -3.69 30.10
CA VAL A 137 13.56 -4.27 28.87
C VAL A 137 15.01 -3.80 28.68
N LEU A 138 15.28 -2.53 28.96
CA LEU A 138 16.59 -1.91 28.85
C LEU A 138 17.11 -1.50 30.23
N SER A 139 18.40 -1.70 30.48
CA SER A 139 19.10 -1.19 31.68
C SER A 139 19.56 0.25 31.50
N GLU A 140 19.89 0.90 32.62
CA GLU A 140 20.52 2.22 32.64
C GLU A 140 21.81 2.27 31.81
N GLN A 141 22.54 1.16 31.70
CA GLN A 141 23.77 1.06 30.90
C GLN A 141 23.51 0.81 29.41
N LEU A 142 22.27 0.96 28.92
CA LEU A 142 21.86 0.69 27.54
C LEU A 142 22.09 -0.78 27.11
N LYS A 143 22.01 -1.72 28.07
CA LYS A 143 22.01 -3.16 27.77
C LYS A 143 20.61 -3.74 27.82
N ILE A 144 20.29 -4.63 26.89
CA ILE A 144 19.06 -5.41 26.89
C ILE A 144 19.12 -6.38 28.07
N ASN A 145 18.08 -6.38 28.91
CA ASN A 145 18.05 -7.23 30.11
C ASN A 145 17.74 -8.69 29.75
N SER A 146 16.92 -8.90 28.72
CA SER A 146 16.64 -10.22 28.17
C SER A 146 17.79 -10.73 27.31
N LYS A 147 18.07 -12.03 27.39
CA LYS A 147 19.07 -12.70 26.54
C LYS A 147 18.52 -13.14 25.19
N THR A 148 17.22 -12.96 24.96
CA THR A 148 16.53 -13.47 23.77
C THR A 148 15.83 -12.38 22.97
N ASP A 149 15.54 -11.23 23.57
CA ASP A 149 14.84 -10.14 22.90
C ASP A 149 15.76 -9.36 21.97
N TYR A 150 15.17 -8.69 20.98
CA TYR A 150 15.88 -7.92 19.97
C TYR A 150 15.37 -6.47 19.93
N LEU A 151 16.26 -5.52 19.66
CA LEU A 151 15.93 -4.16 19.24
C LEU A 151 16.32 -4.00 17.78
N VAL A 152 15.42 -3.45 16.97
CA VAL A 152 15.58 -3.34 15.52
C VAL A 152 15.19 -1.95 15.03
N VAL A 153 16.07 -1.30 14.27
CA VAL A 153 15.78 -0.03 13.57
C VAL A 153 15.71 -0.31 12.07
N LEU A 154 14.58 0.02 11.43
CA LEU A 154 14.29 -0.36 10.03
C LEU A 154 15.05 0.47 8.98
N GLY A 155 15.82 1.48 9.37
CA GLY A 155 16.64 2.30 8.47
C GLY A 155 16.27 3.77 8.52
N ASN A 156 16.86 4.57 7.62
CA ASN A 156 16.67 6.02 7.55
C ASN A 156 16.82 6.69 8.92
N ALA A 157 17.81 6.25 9.71
CA ALA A 157 17.92 6.73 11.07
C ALA A 157 18.52 8.14 11.11
N ILE A 158 19.33 8.51 10.12
CA ILE A 158 20.00 9.80 10.02
C ILE A 158 19.27 10.73 9.04
N ASN A 159 19.72 12.00 9.00
CA ASN A 159 19.28 13.08 8.11
C ASN A 159 18.07 13.88 8.61
N TYR A 160 17.79 15.05 8.00
CA TYR A 160 16.68 15.99 8.24
C TYR A 160 16.55 16.68 9.60
N SER A 161 17.22 16.16 10.63
CA SER A 161 17.24 16.74 11.98
C SER A 161 18.66 17.13 12.38
N PRO A 162 18.84 18.22 13.17
CA PRO A 162 20.14 18.60 13.72
C PRO A 162 20.71 17.55 14.68
N TYR A 163 19.88 16.61 15.14
CA TYR A 163 20.25 15.54 16.06
C TYR A 163 20.61 14.22 15.36
N SER A 164 20.80 14.22 14.04
CA SER A 164 21.16 13.03 13.27
C SER A 164 22.43 12.34 13.78
N TYR A 165 23.46 13.12 14.14
CA TYR A 165 24.70 12.57 14.65
C TYR A 165 24.64 12.15 16.13
N PRO A 166 24.02 12.92 17.06
CA PRO A 166 23.72 12.41 18.40
C PRO A 166 22.93 11.10 18.37
N LEU A 167 21.96 10.98 17.47
CA LEU A 167 21.24 9.72 17.27
C LEU A 167 22.17 8.61 16.77
N LEU A 168 23.02 8.88 15.77
CA LEU A 168 24.02 7.91 15.32
C LEU A 168 24.94 7.46 16.46
N THR A 169 25.41 8.38 17.33
CA THR A 169 26.21 8.05 18.51
C THR A 169 25.46 7.10 19.45
N LEU A 170 24.17 7.36 19.70
CA LEU A 170 23.33 6.49 20.52
C LEU A 170 23.13 5.09 19.89
N LEU A 171 22.87 5.03 18.58
CA LEU A 171 22.75 3.77 17.86
C LEU A 171 24.05 2.95 17.91
N LEU A 172 25.21 3.58 17.71
CA LEU A 172 26.52 2.93 17.85
C LEU A 172 26.74 2.41 19.28
N SER A 173 26.29 3.15 20.29
CA SER A 173 26.33 2.72 21.69
C SER A 173 25.50 1.46 21.92
N LEU A 174 24.29 1.40 21.35
CA LEU A 174 23.42 0.23 21.45
C LEU A 174 23.98 -0.98 20.69
N ILE A 175 24.59 -0.77 19.52
CA ILE A 175 25.28 -1.83 18.75
C ILE A 175 26.46 -2.40 19.55
N GLU A 176 27.33 -1.54 20.10
CA GLU A 176 28.53 -2.00 20.82
C GLU A 176 28.16 -2.79 22.09
N LYS A 177 27.08 -2.39 22.76
CA LYS A 177 26.62 -3.01 24.01
C LYS A 177 25.74 -4.25 23.80
N ASN A 178 25.06 -4.37 22.66
CA ASN A 178 24.10 -5.45 22.36
C ASN A 178 24.32 -6.05 20.97
N PRO A 179 25.52 -6.56 20.67
CA PRO A 179 25.97 -6.78 19.31
C PRO A 179 25.27 -7.90 18.52
N GLU A 180 24.59 -8.82 19.20
CA GLU A 180 23.81 -9.89 18.56
C GLU A 180 22.30 -9.63 18.63
N HIS A 181 21.88 -8.65 19.43
CA HIS A 181 20.49 -8.39 19.77
C HIS A 181 20.01 -6.98 19.38
N PHE A 182 20.92 -6.09 18.98
CA PHE A 182 20.58 -4.80 18.39
C PHE A 182 20.92 -4.82 16.90
N ILE A 183 19.90 -4.61 16.06
CA ILE A 183 19.99 -4.69 14.61
C ILE A 183 19.65 -3.33 14.02
N TYR A 184 20.57 -2.79 13.23
CA TYR A 184 20.32 -1.58 12.44
C TYR A 184 20.26 -1.96 10.95
N ILE A 185 19.08 -1.87 10.36
CA ILE A 185 18.82 -2.20 8.95
C ILE A 185 19.16 -0.97 8.09
N ARG A 186 19.68 -1.23 6.89
CA ARG A 186 20.03 -0.20 5.91
C ARG A 186 18.78 0.35 5.23
N GLY A 187 18.58 1.66 5.26
CA GLY A 187 17.53 2.35 4.51
C GLY A 187 18.06 3.05 3.26
N PRO A 188 17.18 3.67 2.45
CA PRO A 188 17.55 4.50 1.30
C PRO A 188 18.51 5.63 1.64
N GLN A 189 18.38 6.28 2.81
CA GLN A 189 19.27 7.37 3.23
C GLN A 189 20.72 6.89 3.40
N GLU A 190 20.90 5.74 4.03
CA GLU A 190 22.21 5.12 4.23
C GLU A 190 22.77 4.56 2.91
N THR A 191 21.91 3.99 2.06
CA THR A 191 22.29 3.34 0.78
C THR A 191 22.78 4.33 -0.26
N ALA A 192 22.06 5.44 -0.45
CA ALA A 192 22.40 6.46 -1.43
C ALA A 192 23.41 7.49 -0.90
N ALA A 193 24.00 7.25 0.29
CA ALA A 193 24.98 8.11 0.93
C ALA A 193 24.54 9.58 1.06
N HIS A 194 23.24 9.79 1.22
CA HIS A 194 22.59 11.10 1.27
C HIS A 194 23.17 12.04 2.34
N TRP A 195 23.75 11.48 3.41
CA TRP A 195 24.45 12.25 4.44
C TRP A 195 25.65 13.08 3.91
N LYS A 196 26.19 12.76 2.71
CA LYS A 196 27.21 13.57 2.03
C LYS A 196 26.63 14.78 1.32
N ASP A 197 25.40 14.67 0.84
CA ASP A 197 24.77 15.63 -0.05
C ASP A 197 23.92 16.64 0.71
N PHE A 198 23.20 16.18 1.73
CA PHE A 198 22.33 17.05 2.52
C PHE A 198 23.14 17.92 3.50
N TYR A 199 22.79 19.19 3.52
CA TYR A 199 23.42 20.24 4.31
C TYR A 199 23.47 19.88 5.80
N VAL A 200 22.37 19.36 6.35
CA VAL A 200 22.23 19.05 7.79
C VAL A 200 23.29 18.07 8.31
N MET A 201 23.75 17.14 7.47
CA MET A 201 24.81 16.18 7.81
C MET A 201 26.19 16.67 7.33
N ARG A 202 26.27 17.17 6.10
CA ARG A 202 27.53 17.61 5.50
C ARG A 202 28.18 18.79 6.24
N LYS A 203 27.39 19.81 6.58
CA LYS A 203 27.90 21.08 7.13
C LYS A 203 28.65 20.90 8.47
N PRO A 204 28.16 20.12 9.45
CA PRO A 204 28.91 19.80 10.66
C PRO A 204 30.30 19.21 10.40
N LEU A 205 30.41 18.25 9.46
CA LEU A 205 31.69 17.63 9.10
C LEU A 205 32.64 18.64 8.45
N VAL A 206 32.12 19.49 7.56
CA VAL A 206 32.91 20.55 6.91
C VAL A 206 33.44 21.55 7.93
N ASP A 207 32.60 22.00 8.85
CA ASP A 207 32.98 22.97 9.88
C ASP A 207 34.04 22.41 10.83
N LEU A 208 33.91 21.14 11.21
CA LEU A 208 34.90 20.47 12.05
C LEU A 208 36.22 20.20 11.32
N GLY A 209 36.16 19.80 10.05
CA GLY A 209 37.35 19.63 9.21
C GLY A 209 38.16 20.92 9.12
N LYS A 210 37.49 22.05 8.85
CA LYS A 210 38.12 23.38 8.84
C LYS A 210 38.74 23.74 10.19
N GLN A 211 38.07 23.42 11.31
CA GLN A 211 38.59 23.71 12.65
C GLN A 211 39.83 22.89 13.02
N GLN A 212 40.05 21.74 12.38
CA GLN A 212 41.22 20.89 12.61
C GLN A 212 42.29 20.99 11.52
N GLY A 213 42.15 21.95 10.60
CA GLY A 213 43.11 22.19 9.53
C GLY A 213 43.06 21.18 8.38
N PHE A 214 41.99 20.39 8.25
CA PHE A 214 41.78 19.52 7.10
C PHE A 214 41.36 20.33 5.87
N ASP A 215 41.95 20.01 4.71
CA ASP A 215 41.47 20.52 3.43
C ASP A 215 40.19 19.80 3.01
N VAL A 216 39.06 20.50 3.14
CA VAL A 216 37.73 19.95 2.87
C VAL A 216 37.36 20.02 1.37
N LYS A 217 38.27 20.48 0.50
CA LYS A 217 38.00 20.59 -0.95
C LYS A 217 37.91 19.24 -1.68
N GLY A 218 38.32 18.13 -1.07
CA GLY A 218 38.31 16.81 -1.73
C GLY A 218 37.54 15.70 -1.00
N LYS A 219 37.54 15.66 0.33
CA LYS A 219 36.99 14.54 1.12
C LYS A 219 36.44 15.02 2.46
N LEU A 220 35.25 14.54 2.85
CA LEU A 220 34.67 14.91 4.14
C LEU A 220 35.36 14.13 5.28
N PRO A 221 35.56 14.73 6.46
CA PRO A 221 35.95 13.97 7.65
C PRO A 221 34.96 12.84 7.95
N LEU A 222 35.46 11.68 8.39
CA LEU A 222 34.71 10.44 8.65
C LEU A 222 34.06 9.77 7.41
N GLU A 223 34.40 10.23 6.21
CA GLU A 223 33.67 9.77 5.03
C GLU A 223 33.84 8.27 4.76
N ASP A 224 35.07 7.77 4.82
CA ASP A 224 35.33 6.35 4.61
C ASP A 224 34.69 5.52 5.72
N GLU A 225 34.83 5.97 6.95
CA GLU A 225 34.32 5.31 8.14
C GLU A 225 32.80 5.14 8.08
N LEU A 226 32.07 6.21 7.74
CA LEU A 226 30.62 6.18 7.59
C LEU A 226 30.17 5.34 6.39
N ASN A 227 30.80 5.48 5.22
CA ASN A 227 30.49 4.64 4.05
C ASN A 227 30.69 3.15 4.36
N THR A 228 31.79 2.82 5.03
CA THR A 228 32.12 1.45 5.37
C THR A 228 31.12 0.89 6.37
N PHE A 229 30.80 1.65 7.42
CA PHE A 229 29.80 1.27 8.41
C PHE A 229 28.42 1.06 7.80
N PHE A 230 27.89 2.01 7.03
CA PHE A 230 26.60 1.83 6.36
C PHE A 230 26.61 0.68 5.36
N GLY A 231 27.76 0.39 4.73
CA GLY A 231 27.96 -0.78 3.88
C GLY A 231 28.01 -2.13 4.64
N THR A 232 28.11 -2.12 5.97
CA THR A 232 28.02 -3.34 6.82
C THR A 232 26.60 -3.66 7.27
N LEU A 233 25.66 -2.73 7.16
CA LEU A 233 24.27 -2.95 7.58
C LEU A 233 23.53 -3.91 6.63
N PRO A 234 22.66 -4.80 7.16
CA PRO A 234 21.82 -5.68 6.34
C PRO A 234 20.70 -4.91 5.62
N ASP A 235 20.25 -5.39 4.47
CA ASP A 235 19.12 -4.80 3.71
C ASP A 235 17.75 -5.17 4.29
N GLY A 236 17.72 -6.22 5.10
CA GLY A 236 16.56 -6.72 5.84
C GLY A 236 16.98 -7.92 6.68
N VAL A 237 16.10 -8.39 7.56
CA VAL A 237 16.31 -9.57 8.40
C VAL A 237 15.09 -10.46 8.33
N LEU A 238 15.33 -11.77 8.15
CA LEU A 238 14.29 -12.79 8.23
C LEU A 238 14.35 -13.45 9.60
N PHE A 239 13.31 -13.31 10.39
CA PHE A 239 13.16 -14.09 11.61
C PHE A 239 12.43 -15.38 11.29
N ARG A 240 13.03 -16.53 11.60
CA ARG A 240 12.43 -17.86 11.46
C ARG A 240 11.99 -18.37 12.81
N HIS A 241 10.76 -18.85 12.91
CA HIS A 241 10.30 -19.49 14.12
C HIS A 241 10.84 -20.93 14.21
N LYS A 242 11.51 -21.30 15.31
CA LYS A 242 12.24 -22.57 15.47
C LYS A 242 11.39 -23.84 15.29
N LYS A 243 10.11 -23.81 15.68
CA LYS A 243 9.21 -24.97 15.58
C LYS A 243 8.31 -24.93 14.34
N ALA A 244 7.56 -23.84 14.16
CA ALA A 244 6.68 -23.64 13.02
C ALA A 244 7.39 -23.45 11.68
N GLU A 245 8.67 -23.06 11.67
CA GLU A 245 9.48 -22.79 10.46
C GLU A 245 8.91 -21.68 9.55
N ASP A 246 7.94 -20.92 10.06
CA ASP A 246 7.39 -19.73 9.40
C ASP A 246 8.26 -18.51 9.66
N LEU A 247 8.05 -17.46 8.86
CA LEU A 247 8.96 -16.33 8.73
C LEU A 247 8.24 -15.00 9.00
N CYS A 248 8.94 -14.08 9.66
CA CYS A 248 8.62 -12.66 9.71
C CYS A 248 9.79 -11.85 9.15
N CYS A 249 9.50 -10.95 8.21
CA CYS A 249 10.51 -10.11 7.59
C CYS A 249 10.51 -8.71 8.21
N LEU A 250 11.68 -8.22 8.63
CA LEU A 250 11.88 -6.82 8.99
C LEU A 250 12.80 -6.19 7.95
N SER A 251 12.39 -5.11 7.29
CA SER A 251 13.22 -4.50 6.25
C SER A 251 12.88 -3.02 6.01
N HIS A 252 13.63 -2.39 5.11
CA HIS A 252 13.10 -1.23 4.37
C HIS A 252 12.60 -1.69 2.98
N SER A 253 12.28 -0.75 2.12
CA SER A 253 11.90 -0.89 0.70
C SER A 253 12.95 -1.50 -0.24
N ILE A 254 14.08 -2.03 0.26
CA ILE A 254 15.20 -2.51 -0.56
C ILE A 254 15.04 -4.00 -0.93
N ILE A 255 14.24 -4.76 -0.19
CA ILE A 255 14.07 -6.20 -0.41
C ILE A 255 13.14 -6.54 -1.59
N SER A 256 13.37 -7.70 -2.19
CA SER A 256 12.55 -8.20 -3.31
C SER A 256 11.15 -8.57 -2.86
N ARG A 257 10.13 -7.96 -3.48
CA ARG A 257 8.71 -8.28 -3.27
C ARG A 257 8.35 -9.75 -3.52
N LYS A 258 9.15 -10.49 -4.29
CA LYS A 258 8.94 -11.94 -4.52
C LYS A 258 8.94 -12.74 -3.23
N LEU A 259 9.68 -12.28 -2.21
CA LEU A 259 9.75 -12.92 -0.90
C LEU A 259 8.37 -13.04 -0.24
N PHE A 260 7.49 -12.07 -0.43
CA PHE A 260 6.18 -12.04 0.22
C PHE A 260 5.19 -13.07 -0.37
N PHE A 261 5.52 -13.66 -1.52
CA PHE A 261 4.76 -14.76 -2.12
C PHE A 261 5.17 -16.14 -1.60
N ASP A 262 6.23 -16.24 -0.78
CA ASP A 262 6.56 -17.48 -0.10
C ASP A 262 5.50 -17.78 0.99
N PRO A 263 4.84 -18.96 0.95
CA PRO A 263 3.85 -19.35 1.96
C PRO A 263 4.37 -19.36 3.41
N LYS A 264 5.69 -19.41 3.61
CA LYS A 264 6.30 -19.34 4.94
C LYS A 264 6.29 -17.94 5.53
N VAL A 265 6.32 -16.89 4.70
CA VAL A 265 6.35 -15.50 5.18
C VAL A 265 4.95 -15.07 5.61
N GLN A 266 4.74 -14.93 6.92
CA GLN A 266 3.44 -14.57 7.49
C GLN A 266 3.26 -13.07 7.61
N ALA A 267 4.33 -12.34 7.88
CA ALA A 267 4.29 -10.89 8.04
C ALA A 267 5.58 -10.21 7.61
N ALA A 268 5.46 -8.95 7.20
CA ALA A 268 6.56 -8.07 6.91
C ALA A 268 6.32 -6.69 7.55
N LEU A 269 7.29 -6.22 8.35
CA LEU A 269 7.30 -4.87 8.91
C LEU A 269 8.36 -4.04 8.18
N MET A 270 7.92 -2.92 7.61
CA MET A 270 8.73 -2.13 6.70
C MET A 270 8.82 -0.65 7.12
N GLY A 271 9.98 -0.05 6.90
CA GLY A 271 10.10 1.42 6.86
C GLY A 271 9.37 1.98 5.65
N LYS A 272 8.73 3.15 5.80
CA LYS A 272 7.88 3.78 4.75
C LYS A 272 8.66 4.87 4.01
N SER A 273 8.68 4.80 2.67
CA SER A 273 9.27 5.86 1.85
C SER A 273 8.39 7.11 1.84
N ARG A 274 9.00 8.29 1.78
CA ARG A 274 8.33 9.61 1.74
C ARG A 274 7.26 9.80 0.66
N ILE A 275 7.26 8.95 -0.36
CA ILE A 275 6.41 9.10 -1.56
C ILE A 275 5.00 8.53 -1.34
N ASP A 276 4.80 7.69 -0.31
CA ASP A 276 3.52 7.03 -0.06
C ASP A 276 2.66 7.90 0.87
N THR A 277 1.74 8.68 0.28
CA THR A 277 0.86 9.64 0.96
C THR A 277 -0.11 8.97 1.95
N TYR A 278 -0.45 9.74 3.00
CA TYR A 278 -1.15 9.37 4.24
C TYR A 278 -0.29 8.60 5.25
N TRP A 279 -0.05 9.20 6.42
CA TRP A 279 0.57 8.54 7.57
C TRP A 279 -0.50 8.36 8.63
N SER A 280 -0.53 7.21 9.30
CA SER A 280 -1.33 7.10 10.51
C SER A 280 -0.76 8.07 11.55
N ASN A 281 -1.64 8.78 12.26
CA ASN A 281 -1.19 9.77 13.26
C ASN A 281 -0.35 9.11 14.38
N ASN A 282 -0.45 7.80 14.59
CA ASN A 282 0.24 7.02 15.61
C ASN A 282 1.44 6.20 15.08
N GLY A 283 1.81 6.36 13.81
CA GLY A 283 3.06 5.83 13.24
C GLY A 283 3.01 4.39 12.72
N LEU A 284 1.98 3.60 13.02
CA LEU A 284 1.81 2.23 12.50
C LEU A 284 0.64 2.15 11.52
N GLU A 285 0.85 1.48 10.39
CA GLU A 285 -0.16 1.27 9.36
C GLU A 285 -0.16 -0.18 8.87
N PHE A 286 -1.36 -0.75 8.72
CA PHE A 286 -1.55 -2.05 8.08
C PHE A 286 -1.86 -1.85 6.59
N SER A 287 -0.92 -2.27 5.74
CA SER A 287 -1.00 -2.07 4.29
C SER A 287 -1.78 -3.20 3.59
N GLY A 288 -2.20 -4.23 4.31
CA GLY A 288 -2.94 -5.38 3.78
C GLY A 288 -2.02 -6.57 3.54
N PHE A 289 -2.23 -7.28 2.43
CA PHE A 289 -1.43 -8.45 2.06
C PHE A 289 -0.71 -8.22 0.74
N GLU A 290 0.56 -8.60 0.71
CA GLU A 290 1.30 -8.80 -0.54
C GLU A 290 1.65 -10.29 -0.64
N GLY A 291 1.04 -10.99 -1.59
CA GLY A 291 1.14 -12.46 -1.62
C GLY A 291 0.54 -13.11 -0.37
N ASN A 292 1.35 -13.82 0.41
CA ASN A 292 0.94 -14.43 1.67
C ASN A 292 1.13 -13.50 2.88
N ALA A 293 2.08 -12.57 2.82
CA ALA A 293 2.54 -11.83 3.98
C ALA A 293 1.61 -10.65 4.32
N ALA A 294 1.26 -10.52 5.60
CA ALA A 294 0.67 -9.31 6.16
C ALA A 294 1.71 -8.18 6.18
N THR A 295 1.47 -7.09 5.46
CA THR A 295 2.42 -6.00 5.32
C THR A 295 2.07 -4.83 6.25
N TRP A 296 3.07 -4.36 6.97
CA TRP A 296 2.97 -3.28 7.93
C TRP A 296 4.01 -2.21 7.61
N SER A 297 3.63 -0.96 7.84
CA SER A 297 4.52 0.18 7.72
C SER A 297 4.65 0.89 9.07
N LEU A 298 5.88 1.23 9.45
CA LEU A 298 6.19 1.87 10.72
C LEU A 298 6.96 3.18 10.52
N PHE A 299 6.57 4.20 11.26
CA PHE A 299 7.19 5.51 11.31
C PHE A 299 7.40 5.98 12.74
N SER A 300 8.60 6.47 13.03
CA SER A 300 9.02 6.79 14.40
C SER A 300 9.73 8.16 14.46
N ALA A 301 9.49 9.05 13.49
CA ALA A 301 10.23 10.31 13.34
C ALA A 301 9.34 11.57 13.47
N PRO A 302 8.92 11.97 14.68
CA PRO A 302 8.21 13.23 14.89
C PRO A 302 9.16 14.43 14.91
N VAL A 303 10.05 14.55 13.92
CA VAL A 303 10.97 15.70 13.79
C VAL A 303 10.25 16.91 13.19
N GLY A 304 10.74 18.12 13.49
CA GLY A 304 10.08 19.39 13.14
C GLY A 304 9.67 19.53 11.66
N ILE A 305 10.40 18.90 10.74
CA ILE A 305 10.01 18.87 9.33
C ILE A 305 8.75 18.03 9.06
N TYR A 306 8.60 16.87 9.68
CA TYR A 306 7.42 16.01 9.48
C TYR A 306 6.22 16.50 10.30
N GLN A 307 6.47 17.13 11.45
CA GLN A 307 5.45 17.88 12.17
C GLN A 307 4.81 18.94 11.27
N LYS A 308 5.62 19.70 10.51
CA LYS A 308 5.14 20.75 9.60
C LYS A 308 4.57 20.22 8.28
N ALA A 309 5.23 19.23 7.67
CA ALA A 309 4.89 18.76 6.32
C ALA A 309 3.70 17.78 6.30
N VAL A 310 3.59 16.92 7.32
CA VAL A 310 2.60 15.83 7.35
C VAL A 310 1.86 15.71 8.69
N ASN A 311 1.97 16.72 9.56
CA ASN A 311 1.25 16.79 10.84
C ASN A 311 1.52 15.56 11.76
N PHE A 312 2.74 15.01 11.72
CA PHE A 312 3.12 13.84 12.51
C PHE A 312 3.79 14.25 13.83
N TYR A 313 3.17 13.87 14.96
CA TYR A 313 3.58 14.26 16.32
C TYR A 313 3.68 13.08 17.28
N SER A 314 3.88 11.85 16.81
CA SER A 314 3.84 10.68 17.68
C SER A 314 5.22 10.07 17.92
N ASP A 315 5.60 9.95 19.20
CA ASP A 315 6.59 8.96 19.64
C ASP A 315 5.96 7.58 19.39
N SER A 316 6.61 6.69 18.63
CA SER A 316 5.98 5.46 18.14
C SER A 316 6.97 4.33 17.95
N PHE A 317 6.73 3.17 18.57
CA PHE A 317 7.47 1.93 18.30
C PHE A 317 6.57 0.71 18.51
N VAL A 318 6.99 -0.45 18.01
CA VAL A 318 6.21 -1.69 18.17
C VAL A 318 7.02 -2.77 18.87
N ALA A 319 6.33 -3.63 19.63
CA ALA A 319 6.87 -4.88 20.13
C ALA A 319 6.14 -6.06 19.47
N VAL A 320 6.85 -6.82 18.65
CA VAL A 320 6.35 -8.10 18.13
C VAL A 320 6.60 -9.17 19.18
N HIS A 321 5.53 -9.74 19.72
CA HIS A 321 5.55 -10.85 20.65
C HIS A 321 5.45 -12.16 19.86
N VAL A 322 6.53 -12.93 19.83
CA VAL A 322 6.61 -14.20 19.09
C VAL A 322 5.74 -15.26 19.79
N GLY A 323 4.67 -15.69 19.14
CA GLY A 323 3.79 -16.75 19.62
C GLY A 323 4.32 -18.14 19.26
N LYS A 324 3.42 -19.15 19.18
CA LYS A 324 3.76 -20.51 18.73
C LYS A 324 4.25 -20.60 17.27
N SER A 325 3.97 -19.54 16.52
CA SER A 325 4.36 -19.29 15.13
C SER A 325 4.22 -17.78 14.86
N PHE A 326 4.81 -17.25 13.78
CA PHE A 326 4.52 -15.87 13.36
C PHE A 326 3.07 -15.67 12.94
N ALA A 327 2.39 -16.71 12.45
CA ALA A 327 0.95 -16.66 12.21
C ALA A 327 0.13 -16.41 13.49
N GLN A 328 0.62 -16.86 14.65
CA GLN A 328 -0.02 -16.70 15.97
C GLN A 328 0.68 -15.63 16.83
N SER A 329 1.55 -14.81 16.24
CA SER A 329 2.23 -13.72 16.94
C SER A 329 1.36 -12.47 17.03
N THR A 330 1.64 -11.65 18.03
CA THR A 330 0.97 -10.36 18.24
C THR A 330 1.96 -9.21 18.13
N MET A 331 1.44 -8.02 17.86
CA MET A 331 2.23 -6.80 17.77
C MET A 331 1.58 -5.70 18.62
N SER A 332 2.34 -5.18 19.57
CA SER A 332 1.91 -4.10 20.46
C SER A 332 2.51 -2.79 19.96
N LEU A 333 1.68 -1.86 19.50
CA LEU A 333 2.07 -0.47 19.23
C LEU A 333 2.07 0.31 20.53
N PHE A 334 3.21 0.92 20.84
CA PHE A 334 3.36 1.92 21.87
C PHE A 334 3.46 3.28 21.21
N SER A 335 2.50 4.15 21.51
CA SER A 335 2.48 5.50 20.94
C SER A 335 2.02 6.56 21.93
N ARG A 336 2.49 7.79 21.78
CA ARG A 336 1.95 8.97 22.44
C ARG A 336 2.16 10.24 21.62
N ASP A 337 1.30 11.23 21.82
CA ASP A 337 1.43 12.54 21.19
C ASP A 337 2.43 13.41 21.94
N ILE A 338 3.50 13.87 21.28
CA ILE A 338 4.56 14.69 21.89
C ILE A 338 4.08 16.08 22.33
N ARG A 339 2.92 16.52 21.84
CA ARG A 339 2.30 17.81 22.23
C ARG A 339 1.57 17.70 23.57
N LEU A 340 1.31 16.48 24.03
CA LEU A 340 0.58 16.19 25.26
C LEU A 340 1.52 15.59 26.30
N VAL A 341 1.32 15.95 27.57
CA VAL A 341 2.02 15.31 28.68
C VAL A 341 1.26 14.02 29.05
N GLU A 342 1.46 12.96 28.27
CA GLU A 342 0.82 11.66 28.47
C GLU A 342 1.78 10.47 28.46
N ASN A 343 1.35 9.38 29.09
CA ASN A 343 2.04 8.09 29.06
C ASN A 343 1.81 7.39 27.72
N PHE A 344 2.72 6.47 27.36
CA PHE A 344 2.53 5.61 26.19
C PHE A 344 1.23 4.81 26.29
N LYS A 345 0.46 4.83 25.20
CA LYS A 345 -0.73 4.00 25.02
C LYS A 345 -0.33 2.72 24.27
N GLU A 346 -0.82 1.58 24.74
CA GLU A 346 -0.64 0.28 24.08
C GLU A 346 -1.86 -0.07 23.23
N GLN A 347 -1.63 -0.41 21.97
CA GLN A 347 -2.64 -1.01 21.09
C GLN A 347 -2.08 -2.32 20.55
N VAL A 348 -2.84 -3.41 20.69
CA VAL A 348 -2.35 -4.74 20.32
C VAL A 348 -3.07 -5.20 19.05
N PHE A 349 -2.31 -5.76 18.13
CA PHE A 349 -2.76 -6.28 16.85
C PHE A 349 -2.28 -7.72 16.66
N SER A 350 -3.00 -8.51 15.86
CA SER A 350 -2.45 -9.75 15.35
C SER A 350 -1.46 -9.45 14.23
N LEU A 351 -0.26 -10.01 14.32
CA LEU A 351 0.82 -9.75 13.36
C LEU A 351 0.46 -10.20 11.94
N SER A 352 -0.19 -11.35 11.82
CA SER A 352 -0.44 -12.05 10.55
C SER A 352 -1.73 -11.63 9.85
N VAL A 353 -2.62 -10.90 10.53
CA VAL A 353 -3.92 -10.50 9.95
C VAL A 353 -4.29 -9.03 10.13
N GLY A 354 -3.51 -8.22 10.84
CA GLY A 354 -3.83 -6.78 10.93
C GLY A 354 -4.89 -6.40 11.97
N MET A 355 -5.68 -7.36 12.46
CA MET A 355 -6.80 -7.09 13.35
C MET A 355 -6.33 -6.60 14.72
N LYS A 356 -6.99 -5.55 15.23
CA LYS A 356 -6.84 -5.12 16.61
C LYS A 356 -7.41 -6.20 17.54
N ILE A 357 -6.64 -6.60 18.53
CA ILE A 357 -7.03 -7.61 19.52
C ILE A 357 -7.09 -7.01 20.91
N ASP A 358 -7.93 -7.58 21.77
CA ASP A 358 -7.92 -7.26 23.19
C ASP A 358 -6.56 -7.68 23.79
N PRO A 359 -5.81 -6.78 24.45
CA PRO A 359 -4.56 -7.11 25.13
C PRO A 359 -4.67 -8.28 26.13
N ARG A 360 -5.88 -8.60 26.61
CA ARG A 360 -6.16 -9.75 27.49
C ARG A 360 -6.28 -11.08 26.75
N LYS A 361 -6.39 -11.05 25.41
CA LYS A 361 -6.58 -12.22 24.53
C LYS A 361 -5.40 -12.44 23.58
N LYS A 362 -4.16 -12.15 24.04
CA LYS A 362 -2.91 -12.21 23.24
C LYS A 362 -2.57 -13.59 22.63
N THR A 363 -3.36 -14.63 22.87
CA THR A 363 -3.10 -16.02 22.44
C THR A 363 -4.21 -16.65 21.60
N GLN A 364 -5.22 -15.88 21.16
CA GLN A 364 -6.31 -16.42 20.37
C GLN A 364 -5.90 -16.58 18.90
N GLU A 365 -5.93 -17.82 18.40
CA GLU A 365 -5.81 -18.08 16.97
C GLU A 365 -7.00 -17.45 16.24
N ILE A 366 -6.69 -16.58 15.28
CA ILE A 366 -7.71 -15.93 14.45
C ILE A 366 -7.92 -16.84 13.23
N PRO A 367 -9.09 -17.47 13.09
CA PRO A 367 -9.35 -18.30 11.94
C PRO A 367 -9.37 -17.44 10.66
N ILE A 368 -8.79 -17.94 9.58
CA ILE A 368 -8.68 -17.22 8.30
C ILE A 368 -9.58 -17.88 7.27
N PHE A 369 -10.39 -17.07 6.58
CA PHE A 369 -11.06 -17.47 5.36
C PHE A 369 -10.35 -16.80 4.18
N SER A 370 -9.70 -17.61 3.33
CA SER A 370 -8.90 -17.12 2.21
C SER A 370 -9.72 -17.06 0.92
N ILE A 371 -9.74 -15.90 0.29
CA ILE A 371 -10.41 -15.62 -0.98
C ILE A 371 -9.36 -15.19 -2.00
N GLY A 372 -9.49 -15.65 -3.24
CA GLY A 372 -8.58 -15.34 -4.33
C GLY A 372 -9.18 -14.37 -5.34
N SER A 373 -8.33 -13.81 -6.20
CA SER A 373 -8.77 -13.18 -7.44
C SER A 373 -7.64 -13.13 -8.48
N THR A 374 -8.01 -13.04 -9.75
CA THR A 374 -7.10 -12.80 -10.87
C THR A 374 -7.63 -11.63 -11.68
N MET A 375 -6.79 -10.63 -11.89
CA MET A 375 -7.17 -9.37 -12.56
C MET A 375 -5.95 -8.65 -13.15
N PRO A 376 -6.14 -7.70 -14.10
CA PRO A 376 -5.04 -6.96 -14.69
C PRO A 376 -4.56 -5.87 -13.73
N LEU A 377 -3.45 -6.11 -13.03
CA LEU A 377 -2.80 -5.13 -12.15
C LEU A 377 -1.62 -4.43 -12.84
N THR A 378 -1.28 -4.85 -14.06
CA THR A 378 -0.32 -4.17 -14.93
C THR A 378 -0.82 -4.11 -16.38
N GLY A 379 -0.20 -3.26 -17.20
CA GLY A 379 -0.58 -3.07 -18.60
C GLY A 379 -1.74 -2.09 -18.80
N GLY A 380 -2.36 -2.12 -19.97
CA GLY A 380 -3.34 -1.10 -20.40
C GLY A 380 -4.67 -1.11 -19.64
N LEU A 381 -4.99 -2.19 -18.92
CA LEU A 381 -6.20 -2.33 -18.09
C LEU A 381 -5.89 -2.26 -16.58
N MET A 382 -4.66 -1.88 -16.21
CA MET A 382 -4.28 -1.68 -14.82
C MET A 382 -5.22 -0.74 -14.04
N PRO A 383 -5.69 0.41 -14.58
CA PRO A 383 -6.63 1.28 -13.85
C PRO A 383 -7.92 0.57 -13.43
N LEU A 384 -8.49 -0.25 -14.33
CA LEU A 384 -9.70 -1.04 -14.05
C LEU A 384 -9.45 -2.06 -12.94
N GLY A 385 -8.41 -2.89 -13.07
CA GLY A 385 -8.11 -3.93 -12.09
C GLY A 385 -7.73 -3.38 -10.71
N VAL A 386 -6.96 -2.29 -10.66
CA VAL A 386 -6.60 -1.60 -9.41
C VAL A 386 -7.83 -1.02 -8.72
N SER A 387 -8.73 -0.38 -9.47
CA SER A 387 -9.94 0.22 -8.90
C SER A 387 -10.88 -0.86 -8.32
N VAL A 388 -11.14 -1.94 -9.07
CA VAL A 388 -11.92 -3.09 -8.57
C VAL A 388 -11.29 -3.68 -7.31
N LYS A 389 -9.97 -3.91 -7.33
CA LYS A 389 -9.21 -4.40 -6.16
C LYS A 389 -9.47 -3.52 -4.93
N GLN A 390 -9.34 -2.21 -5.08
CA GLN A 390 -9.50 -1.27 -3.96
C GLN A 390 -10.93 -1.29 -3.40
N GLY A 391 -11.95 -1.47 -4.26
CA GLY A 391 -13.33 -1.69 -3.85
C GLY A 391 -13.51 -2.94 -2.98
N VAL A 392 -12.99 -4.08 -3.44
CA VAL A 392 -13.06 -5.36 -2.69
C VAL A 392 -12.30 -5.25 -1.37
N GLU A 393 -11.09 -4.70 -1.39
CA GLU A 393 -10.27 -4.52 -0.20
C GLU A 393 -10.95 -3.63 0.84
N ALA A 394 -11.59 -2.53 0.42
CA ALA A 394 -12.29 -1.63 1.33
C ALA A 394 -13.47 -2.33 2.03
N ALA A 395 -14.25 -3.15 1.31
CA ALA A 395 -15.35 -3.92 1.89
C ALA A 395 -14.85 -4.98 2.90
N PHE A 396 -13.77 -5.69 2.59
CA PHE A 396 -13.21 -6.70 3.50
C PHE A 396 -12.53 -6.05 4.72
N ARG A 397 -11.78 -4.97 4.53
CA ARG A 397 -11.16 -4.21 5.63
C ARG A 397 -12.22 -3.70 6.59
N LYS A 398 -13.30 -3.12 6.09
CA LYS A 398 -14.44 -2.69 6.91
C LYS A 398 -14.93 -3.80 7.85
N VAL A 399 -15.04 -5.03 7.35
CA VAL A 399 -15.54 -6.17 8.11
C VAL A 399 -14.49 -6.70 9.08
N ASN A 400 -13.24 -6.78 8.63
CA ASN A 400 -12.11 -7.21 9.45
C ASN A 400 -11.85 -6.25 10.63
N ASP A 401 -11.99 -4.95 10.42
CA ASP A 401 -11.89 -3.91 11.47
C ASP A 401 -12.96 -4.09 12.57
N LEU A 402 -14.07 -4.76 12.24
CA LEU A 402 -15.17 -5.08 13.17
C LEU A 402 -15.08 -6.49 13.77
N GLY A 403 -13.95 -7.19 13.61
CA GLY A 403 -13.77 -8.53 14.14
C GLY A 403 -13.94 -9.66 13.13
N GLY A 404 -14.10 -9.35 11.84
CA GLY A 404 -14.30 -10.34 10.78
C GLY A 404 -15.73 -10.90 10.72
N VAL A 405 -15.94 -12.01 10.00
CA VAL A 405 -17.25 -12.70 9.94
C VAL A 405 -17.24 -13.87 10.91
N ASP A 406 -18.04 -13.78 11.97
CA ASP A 406 -18.02 -14.73 13.09
C ASP A 406 -16.60 -15.00 13.64
N GLY A 407 -15.75 -13.96 13.69
CA GLY A 407 -14.35 -14.06 14.12
C GLY A 407 -13.37 -14.55 13.04
N TYR A 408 -13.83 -14.89 11.83
CA TYR A 408 -12.94 -15.20 10.72
C TYR A 408 -12.43 -13.93 10.06
N PHE A 409 -11.11 -13.84 9.94
CA PHE A 409 -10.48 -12.83 9.12
C PHE A 409 -10.61 -13.17 7.63
N LEU A 410 -11.07 -12.21 6.84
CA LEU A 410 -11.19 -12.36 5.39
C LEU A 410 -9.85 -11.98 4.74
N LYS A 411 -9.08 -12.97 4.31
CA LYS A 411 -7.79 -12.78 3.63
C LYS A 411 -7.99 -12.80 2.12
N LEU A 412 -7.57 -11.74 1.44
CA LEU A 412 -7.67 -11.62 0.00
C LEU A 412 -6.29 -11.81 -0.66
N VAL A 413 -6.20 -12.72 -1.63
CA VAL A 413 -4.98 -12.98 -2.42
C VAL A 413 -5.27 -12.67 -3.89
N ILE A 414 -4.74 -11.55 -4.40
CA ILE A 414 -4.94 -11.12 -5.79
C ILE A 414 -3.66 -11.31 -6.58
N LEU A 415 -3.77 -11.95 -7.75
CA LEU A 415 -2.67 -12.17 -8.67
C LEU A 415 -2.86 -11.38 -9.98
N ASP A 416 -1.79 -10.75 -10.46
CA ASP A 416 -1.77 -10.01 -11.72
C ASP A 416 -1.80 -10.98 -12.91
N ASP A 417 -2.84 -10.91 -13.74
CA ASP A 417 -2.91 -11.66 -15.00
C ASP A 417 -2.57 -10.85 -16.24
N ARG A 418 -2.41 -9.52 -16.12
CA ARG A 418 -2.10 -8.63 -17.25
C ARG A 418 -3.11 -8.73 -18.39
N TYR A 419 -4.35 -9.14 -18.10
CA TYR A 419 -5.39 -9.47 -19.08
C TYR A 419 -4.98 -10.58 -20.05
N SER A 420 -4.13 -11.51 -19.60
CA SER A 420 -3.68 -12.66 -20.39
C SER A 420 -4.39 -13.93 -19.94
N PRO A 421 -5.17 -14.59 -20.81
CA PRO A 421 -5.89 -15.83 -20.47
C PRO A 421 -4.98 -16.93 -19.92
N GLY A 422 -3.78 -17.10 -20.49
CA GLY A 422 -2.81 -18.08 -20.01
C GLY A 422 -2.24 -17.78 -18.62
N ILE A 423 -2.03 -16.49 -18.29
CA ILE A 423 -1.56 -16.09 -16.95
C ILE A 423 -2.71 -16.23 -15.95
N ALA A 424 -3.94 -15.84 -16.31
CA ALA A 424 -5.11 -16.04 -15.47
C ALA A 424 -5.30 -17.51 -15.09
N ARG A 425 -5.14 -18.44 -16.04
CA ARG A 425 -5.14 -19.88 -15.74
C ARG A 425 -4.03 -20.26 -14.76
N ALA A 426 -2.79 -19.85 -15.02
CA ALA A 426 -1.67 -20.14 -14.12
C ALA A 426 -1.89 -19.59 -12.71
N ASN A 427 -2.48 -18.40 -12.59
CA ASN A 427 -2.85 -17.78 -11.31
C ASN A 427 -3.90 -18.62 -10.57
N VAL A 428 -4.95 -19.08 -11.24
CA VAL A 428 -5.98 -19.95 -10.62
C VAL A 428 -5.38 -21.30 -10.18
N ASP A 429 -4.52 -21.90 -11.00
CA ASP A 429 -3.79 -23.10 -10.61
C ASP A 429 -2.88 -22.87 -9.39
N LEU A 430 -2.25 -21.69 -9.29
CA LEU A 430 -1.43 -21.30 -8.14
C LEU A 430 -2.28 -21.13 -6.87
N LEU A 431 -3.41 -20.42 -6.98
CA LEU A 431 -4.38 -20.23 -5.90
C LEU A 431 -4.87 -21.57 -5.33
N LEU A 432 -5.22 -22.51 -6.21
CA LEU A 432 -5.64 -23.85 -5.81
C LEU A 432 -4.50 -24.66 -5.16
N LYS A 433 -3.35 -24.77 -5.82
CA LYS A 433 -2.29 -25.73 -5.44
C LYS A 433 -1.39 -25.23 -4.32
N LYS A 434 -1.13 -23.93 -4.25
CA LYS A 434 -0.21 -23.34 -3.26
C LYS A 434 -0.93 -22.68 -2.10
N PHE A 435 -2.07 -22.03 -2.37
CA PHE A 435 -2.81 -21.30 -1.35
C PHE A 435 -4.05 -22.05 -0.84
N GLY A 436 -4.46 -23.15 -1.49
CA GLY A 436 -5.66 -23.90 -1.12
C GLY A 436 -6.97 -23.12 -1.34
N ILE A 437 -6.95 -22.09 -2.18
CA ILE A 437 -8.07 -21.17 -2.40
C ILE A 437 -8.92 -21.65 -3.56
N GLN A 438 -10.18 -21.97 -3.28
CA GLN A 438 -11.19 -22.37 -4.29
C GLN A 438 -12.23 -21.28 -4.58
N THR A 439 -12.28 -20.23 -3.75
CA THR A 439 -13.24 -19.13 -3.88
C THR A 439 -12.56 -17.94 -4.52
N LEU A 440 -13.05 -17.51 -5.68
CA LEU A 440 -12.60 -16.30 -6.35
C LEU A 440 -13.66 -15.21 -6.25
N ILE A 441 -13.26 -13.98 -5.94
CA ILE A 441 -14.14 -12.82 -5.90
C ILE A 441 -13.70 -11.75 -6.89
N CYS A 442 -14.66 -11.21 -7.63
CA CYS A 442 -14.47 -10.14 -8.61
C CYS A 442 -13.25 -10.33 -9.53
N PRO A 443 -13.00 -11.53 -10.10
CA PRO A 443 -11.99 -11.63 -11.16
C PRO A 443 -12.41 -10.78 -12.36
N VAL A 444 -11.43 -10.19 -13.05
CA VAL A 444 -11.68 -9.20 -14.10
C VAL A 444 -11.37 -9.78 -15.47
N GLY A 445 -12.36 -9.71 -16.38
CA GLY A 445 -12.18 -9.97 -17.80
C GLY A 445 -12.90 -11.22 -18.31
N THR A 446 -13.58 -11.06 -19.45
CA THR A 446 -14.26 -12.16 -20.16
C THR A 446 -13.28 -13.23 -20.67
N PRO A 447 -12.21 -12.91 -21.42
CA PRO A 447 -11.32 -13.94 -21.95
C PRO A 447 -10.47 -14.62 -20.87
N THR A 448 -10.15 -13.92 -19.77
CA THR A 448 -9.41 -14.44 -18.63
C THR A 448 -10.25 -15.43 -17.83
N LEU A 449 -11.51 -15.11 -17.51
CA LEU A 449 -12.45 -16.04 -16.87
C LEU A 449 -12.69 -17.30 -17.71
N ASN A 450 -12.83 -17.15 -19.03
CA ASN A 450 -13.04 -18.29 -19.92
C ASN A 450 -11.89 -19.32 -19.90
N ALA A 451 -10.66 -18.90 -19.61
CA ALA A 451 -9.48 -19.77 -19.63
C ALA A 451 -9.39 -20.80 -18.48
N TYR A 452 -10.23 -20.67 -17.46
CA TYR A 452 -10.32 -21.63 -16.35
C TYR A 452 -11.73 -22.17 -16.14
N LEU A 453 -12.59 -22.07 -17.15
CA LEU A 453 -13.98 -22.50 -17.07
C LEU A 453 -14.14 -24.01 -16.88
N ASP A 454 -13.18 -24.81 -17.34
CA ASP A 454 -13.10 -26.25 -17.05
C ASP A 454 -12.98 -26.53 -15.54
N LEU A 455 -12.24 -25.69 -14.80
CA LEU A 455 -12.12 -25.83 -13.35
C LEU A 455 -13.41 -25.45 -12.63
N VAL A 456 -14.12 -24.43 -13.14
CA VAL A 456 -15.42 -24.01 -12.63
C VAL A 456 -16.47 -25.11 -12.85
N ARG A 457 -16.54 -25.65 -14.07
CA ARG A 457 -17.44 -26.77 -14.42
C ARG A 457 -17.16 -28.03 -13.63
N ALA A 458 -15.88 -28.30 -13.33
CA ALA A 458 -15.48 -29.42 -12.50
C ALA A 458 -15.75 -29.22 -10.99
N GLY A 459 -16.32 -28.08 -10.57
CA GLY A 459 -16.58 -27.77 -9.16
C GLY A 459 -15.33 -27.50 -8.33
N LYS A 460 -14.18 -27.27 -8.98
CA LYS A 460 -12.90 -27.00 -8.30
C LYS A 460 -12.74 -25.54 -7.91
N VAL A 461 -13.47 -24.64 -8.58
CA VAL A 461 -13.41 -23.18 -8.40
C VAL A 461 -14.82 -22.61 -8.38
N TRP A 462 -15.07 -21.74 -7.42
CA TRP A 462 -16.29 -20.96 -7.26
C TRP A 462 -15.98 -19.49 -7.56
N VAL A 463 -16.81 -18.85 -8.37
CA VAL A 463 -16.57 -17.47 -8.83
C VAL A 463 -17.73 -16.59 -8.39
N PHE A 464 -17.42 -15.57 -7.58
CA PHE A 464 -18.41 -14.63 -7.07
C PHE A 464 -18.18 -13.26 -7.69
N TYR A 465 -19.23 -12.73 -8.30
CA TYR A 465 -19.33 -11.39 -8.87
C TYR A 465 -18.20 -11.04 -9.84
N PRO A 466 -17.95 -11.85 -10.89
CA PRO A 466 -16.92 -11.53 -11.88
C PRO A 466 -17.23 -10.21 -12.59
N ILE A 467 -16.19 -9.42 -12.87
CA ILE A 467 -16.30 -8.14 -13.59
C ILE A 467 -16.25 -8.44 -15.09
N THR A 468 -17.44 -8.53 -15.68
CA THR A 468 -17.66 -8.87 -17.10
C THR A 468 -19.07 -8.49 -17.54
N GLY A 469 -19.20 -8.03 -18.79
CA GLY A 469 -20.51 -7.85 -19.45
C GLY A 469 -21.14 -9.15 -19.97
N SER A 470 -20.47 -10.30 -19.84
CA SER A 470 -20.87 -11.52 -20.57
C SER A 470 -22.05 -12.27 -19.98
N GLU A 471 -23.15 -12.36 -20.75
CA GLU A 471 -24.32 -13.18 -20.43
C GLU A 471 -24.00 -14.68 -20.43
N PHE A 472 -22.94 -15.11 -21.15
CA PHE A 472 -22.51 -16.51 -21.21
C PHE A 472 -22.21 -17.11 -19.82
N PHE A 473 -21.63 -16.33 -18.91
CA PHE A 473 -21.32 -16.81 -17.55
C PHE A 473 -22.54 -16.90 -16.62
N ARG A 474 -23.74 -16.58 -17.13
CA ARG A 474 -25.03 -16.69 -16.42
C ARG A 474 -25.79 -17.96 -16.81
N SER A 475 -25.17 -18.85 -17.58
CA SER A 475 -25.76 -20.11 -18.03
C SER A 475 -25.99 -21.08 -16.87
N PRO A 476 -27.09 -21.88 -16.87
CA PRO A 476 -27.37 -22.85 -15.81
C PRO A 476 -26.29 -23.91 -15.58
N ASP A 477 -25.48 -24.26 -16.60
CA ASP A 477 -24.36 -25.21 -16.46
C ASP A 477 -23.16 -24.62 -15.68
N LEU A 478 -23.17 -23.32 -15.42
CA LEU A 478 -22.16 -22.59 -14.66
C LEU A 478 -22.68 -22.18 -13.28
N GLY A 479 -23.40 -23.08 -12.60
CA GLY A 479 -24.01 -22.85 -11.29
C GLY A 479 -23.02 -22.49 -10.17
N ASN A 480 -21.71 -22.61 -10.40
CA ASN A 480 -20.65 -22.17 -9.48
C ASN A 480 -20.18 -20.73 -9.74
N ILE A 481 -20.88 -19.99 -10.62
CA ILE A 481 -20.66 -18.56 -10.88
C ILE A 481 -21.88 -17.76 -10.39
N VAL A 482 -21.68 -16.95 -9.37
CA VAL A 482 -22.68 -15.95 -8.95
C VAL A 482 -22.37 -14.64 -9.67
N ASN A 483 -23.26 -14.18 -10.53
CA ASN A 483 -23.10 -12.90 -11.23
C ASN A 483 -23.83 -11.78 -10.47
N GLN A 484 -23.39 -10.53 -10.67
CA GLN A 484 -24.21 -9.39 -10.24
C GLN A 484 -25.48 -9.33 -11.11
N PRO A 485 -26.65 -9.03 -10.53
CA PRO A 485 -27.92 -9.08 -11.22
C PRO A 485 -28.12 -7.81 -12.06
N TYR A 486 -27.19 -7.46 -12.95
CA TYR A 486 -27.35 -6.27 -13.78
C TYR A 486 -28.15 -6.55 -15.05
N GLY A 487 -28.83 -5.51 -15.55
CA GLY A 487 -29.29 -5.47 -16.93
C GLY A 487 -28.11 -5.42 -17.92
N ASN A 488 -28.42 -5.52 -19.21
CA ASN A 488 -27.40 -5.45 -20.26
C ASN A 488 -27.13 -3.97 -20.63
N ASP A 489 -25.98 -3.44 -20.20
CA ASP A 489 -25.57 -2.04 -20.39
C ASP A 489 -25.33 -1.66 -21.85
N THR A 490 -24.87 -2.60 -22.68
CA THR A 490 -24.64 -2.39 -24.11
C THR A 490 -25.96 -2.27 -24.85
N LYS A 491 -26.90 -3.18 -24.59
CA LYS A 491 -28.25 -3.13 -25.17
C LYS A 491 -28.96 -1.86 -24.73
N ALA A 492 -28.86 -1.49 -23.45
CA ALA A 492 -29.44 -0.27 -22.92
C ALA A 492 -28.86 1.00 -23.58
N LEU A 493 -27.53 1.07 -23.73
CA LEU A 493 -26.86 2.19 -24.39
C LEU A 493 -27.29 2.31 -25.85
N MET A 494 -27.23 1.22 -26.63
CA MET A 494 -27.59 1.26 -28.05
C MET A 494 -29.08 1.55 -28.25
N LYS A 495 -29.95 1.05 -27.37
CA LYS A 495 -31.37 1.41 -27.35
C LYS A 495 -31.55 2.91 -27.13
N PHE A 496 -30.85 3.48 -26.14
CA PHE A 496 -30.87 4.92 -25.89
C PHE A 496 -30.38 5.71 -27.11
N MET A 497 -29.25 5.33 -27.72
CA MET A 497 -28.72 6.01 -28.90
C MET A 497 -29.70 5.97 -30.08
N ALA A 498 -30.31 4.81 -30.36
CA ALA A 498 -31.23 4.62 -31.49
C ALA A 498 -32.62 5.23 -31.28
N SER A 499 -33.06 5.41 -30.03
CA SER A 499 -34.40 5.94 -29.73
C SER A 499 -34.40 7.45 -29.48
N THR A 500 -33.35 7.99 -28.85
CA THR A 500 -33.22 9.43 -28.59
C THR A 500 -32.89 10.19 -29.87
N HIS A 501 -32.19 9.53 -30.81
CA HIS A 501 -31.75 10.15 -32.04
C HIS A 501 -32.06 9.28 -33.26
N LYS A 502 -32.59 9.89 -34.32
CA LYS A 502 -32.87 9.23 -35.60
C LYS A 502 -31.61 9.13 -36.48
N PHE A 503 -30.48 8.72 -35.89
CA PHE A 503 -29.25 8.50 -36.64
C PHE A 503 -29.36 7.19 -37.44
N GLU A 504 -28.76 7.16 -38.62
CA GLU A 504 -28.77 5.99 -39.51
C GLU A 504 -27.36 5.38 -39.64
N GLN A 505 -26.30 6.19 -39.45
CA GLN A 505 -24.92 5.74 -39.67
C GLN A 505 -24.17 5.47 -38.36
N TYR A 506 -23.96 4.20 -38.06
CA TYR A 506 -23.26 3.75 -36.85
C TYR A 506 -21.92 3.10 -37.19
N ALA A 507 -20.90 3.43 -36.40
CA ALA A 507 -19.63 2.72 -36.37
C ALA A 507 -19.33 2.19 -34.96
N ILE A 508 -18.80 0.98 -34.89
CA ILE A 508 -18.41 0.32 -33.65
C ILE A 508 -16.91 0.00 -33.69
N VAL A 509 -16.17 0.53 -32.71
CA VAL A 509 -14.77 0.21 -32.46
C VAL A 509 -14.70 -0.71 -31.25
N TYR A 510 -14.13 -1.90 -31.40
CA TYR A 510 -14.13 -2.93 -30.36
C TYR A 510 -12.85 -3.75 -30.37
N PRO A 511 -12.38 -4.27 -29.22
CA PRO A 511 -11.24 -5.18 -29.20
C PRO A 511 -11.61 -6.52 -29.85
N ARG A 512 -10.74 -7.06 -30.70
CA ARG A 512 -10.91 -8.37 -31.33
C ARG A 512 -10.59 -9.49 -30.34
N ASP A 513 -11.45 -9.65 -29.34
CA ASP A 513 -11.42 -10.71 -28.34
C ASP A 513 -12.85 -11.08 -27.91
N LEU A 514 -12.98 -12.02 -26.96
CA LEU A 514 -14.28 -12.48 -26.45
C LEU A 514 -15.11 -11.37 -25.80
N TYR A 515 -14.46 -10.31 -25.26
CA TYR A 515 -15.18 -9.18 -24.69
C TYR A 515 -15.74 -8.30 -25.80
N GLY A 516 -14.89 -7.82 -26.71
CA GLY A 516 -15.35 -6.87 -27.73
C GLY A 516 -16.30 -7.48 -28.76
N ASN A 517 -16.11 -8.75 -29.14
CA ASN A 517 -17.01 -9.42 -30.06
C ASN A 517 -18.42 -9.53 -29.49
N LEU A 518 -18.55 -9.86 -28.19
CA LEU A 518 -19.85 -9.93 -27.53
C LEU A 518 -20.58 -8.58 -27.56
N LEU A 519 -19.89 -7.49 -27.20
CA LEU A 519 -20.52 -6.17 -27.16
C LEU A 519 -20.91 -5.69 -28.56
N MET A 520 -20.07 -5.99 -29.55
CA MET A 520 -20.35 -5.71 -30.95
C MET A 520 -21.61 -6.45 -31.43
N GLU A 521 -21.73 -7.75 -31.16
CA GLU A 521 -22.91 -8.55 -31.50
C GLU A 521 -24.18 -8.02 -30.83
N GLN A 522 -24.12 -7.74 -29.51
CA GLN A 522 -25.24 -7.18 -28.76
C GLN A 522 -25.70 -5.82 -29.30
N ALA A 523 -24.74 -4.98 -29.69
CA ALA A 523 -25.04 -3.68 -30.28
C ALA A 523 -25.69 -3.82 -31.67
N GLN A 524 -25.16 -4.70 -32.53
CA GLN A 524 -25.75 -4.97 -33.84
C GLN A 524 -27.17 -5.50 -33.72
N ASP A 525 -27.43 -6.44 -32.80
CA ASP A 525 -28.75 -7.01 -32.57
C ASP A 525 -29.77 -5.93 -32.19
N VAL A 526 -29.40 -5.01 -31.30
CA VAL A 526 -30.27 -3.90 -30.90
C VAL A 526 -30.49 -2.95 -32.07
N LEU A 527 -29.43 -2.49 -32.75
CA LEU A 527 -29.55 -1.56 -33.87
C LEU A 527 -30.42 -2.14 -35.00
N LYS A 528 -30.28 -3.44 -35.29
CA LYS A 528 -31.11 -4.15 -36.26
C LYS A 528 -32.60 -4.12 -35.89
N SER A 529 -32.94 -4.24 -34.61
CA SER A 529 -34.33 -4.14 -34.14
C SER A 529 -34.94 -2.74 -34.34
N TYR A 530 -34.10 -1.72 -34.51
CA TYR A 530 -34.48 -0.35 -34.85
C TYR A 530 -34.39 -0.05 -36.35
N GLY A 531 -34.18 -1.07 -37.19
CA GLY A 531 -34.09 -0.94 -38.65
C GLY A 531 -32.70 -0.51 -39.18
N ILE A 532 -31.70 -0.39 -38.31
CA ILE A 532 -30.33 -0.02 -38.68
C ILE A 532 -29.55 -1.29 -38.98
N ASN A 533 -29.40 -1.63 -40.27
CA ASN A 533 -28.76 -2.86 -40.71
C ASN A 533 -27.27 -2.69 -41.07
N ASP A 534 -26.88 -1.49 -41.51
CA ASP A 534 -25.53 -1.20 -42.01
C ASP A 534 -24.65 -0.55 -40.93
N VAL A 535 -24.12 -1.38 -40.03
CA VAL A 535 -23.21 -0.94 -38.96
C VAL A 535 -21.75 -1.19 -39.37
N LEU A 536 -20.94 -0.14 -39.35
CA LEU A 536 -19.52 -0.22 -39.67
C LEU A 536 -18.71 -0.79 -38.51
N LEU A 537 -17.92 -1.82 -38.77
CA LEU A 537 -17.20 -2.56 -37.73
C LEU A 537 -15.69 -2.36 -37.83
N PHE A 538 -15.08 -1.90 -36.74
CA PHE A 538 -13.66 -1.59 -36.65
C PHE A 538 -12.99 -2.40 -35.53
N PRO A 539 -12.56 -3.65 -35.81
CA PRO A 539 -11.88 -4.46 -34.82
C PRO A 539 -10.47 -3.93 -34.53
N VAL A 540 -10.13 -3.86 -33.26
CA VAL A 540 -8.83 -3.40 -32.74
C VAL A 540 -8.11 -4.56 -32.05
N SER A 541 -6.81 -4.75 -32.30
CA SER A 541 -6.06 -5.73 -31.50
C SER A 541 -5.90 -5.21 -30.05
N PRO A 542 -6.07 -6.04 -29.00
CA PRO A 542 -5.84 -5.62 -27.61
C PRO A 542 -4.44 -5.04 -27.32
N LYS A 543 -3.48 -5.24 -28.23
CA LYS A 543 -2.11 -4.68 -28.15
C LYS A 543 -1.83 -3.60 -29.19
N GLN A 544 -2.85 -3.13 -29.91
CA GLN A 544 -2.70 -2.16 -30.99
C GLN A 544 -2.19 -0.82 -30.48
N ARG A 545 -1.26 -0.23 -31.23
CA ARG A 545 -0.67 1.09 -30.95
C ARG A 545 -0.83 2.06 -32.11
N ASP A 546 -0.86 1.56 -33.34
CA ASP A 546 -1.09 2.36 -34.55
C ASP A 546 -2.54 2.16 -35.01
N PHE A 547 -3.27 3.27 -35.20
CA PHE A 547 -4.66 3.28 -35.64
C PHE A 547 -4.85 3.92 -37.02
N LYS A 548 -3.78 4.27 -37.74
CA LYS A 548 -3.84 5.04 -39.00
C LYS A 548 -4.83 4.49 -40.02
N GLU A 549 -4.86 3.18 -40.23
CA GLU A 549 -5.76 2.56 -41.20
C GLU A 549 -7.23 2.65 -40.75
N ILE A 550 -7.50 2.38 -39.47
CA ILE A 550 -8.84 2.49 -38.88
C ILE A 550 -9.31 3.95 -38.93
N VAL A 551 -8.43 4.89 -38.57
CA VAL A 551 -8.69 6.34 -38.61
C VAL A 551 -9.01 6.79 -40.03
N LYS A 552 -8.23 6.34 -41.02
CA LYS A 552 -8.48 6.66 -42.43
C LYS A 552 -9.88 6.18 -42.85
N LYS A 553 -10.20 4.91 -42.60
CA LYS A 553 -11.50 4.33 -42.97
C LYS A 553 -12.68 4.98 -42.23
N LEU A 554 -12.52 5.33 -40.95
CA LEU A 554 -13.54 6.06 -40.19
C LEU A 554 -13.78 7.46 -40.75
N LYS A 555 -12.71 8.17 -41.15
CA LYS A 555 -12.84 9.49 -41.78
C LYS A 555 -13.50 9.43 -43.15
N GLU A 556 -13.23 8.39 -43.91
CA GLU A 556 -13.87 8.14 -45.21
C GLU A 556 -15.36 7.80 -45.06
N ALA A 557 -15.73 7.07 -44.00
CA ALA A 557 -17.10 6.65 -43.76
C ALA A 557 -17.96 7.70 -43.04
N ASP A 558 -17.34 8.61 -42.29
CA ASP A 558 -17.95 9.76 -41.61
C ASP A 558 -19.24 9.46 -40.79
N PRO A 559 -19.28 8.40 -39.95
CA PRO A 559 -20.49 7.97 -39.26
C PRO A 559 -21.06 9.06 -38.34
N GLU A 560 -22.38 9.04 -38.08
CA GLU A 560 -23.05 9.95 -37.15
C GLU A 560 -22.82 9.53 -35.69
N VAL A 561 -22.81 8.22 -35.44
CA VAL A 561 -22.57 7.62 -34.12
C VAL A 561 -21.29 6.79 -34.14
N LEU A 562 -20.43 7.02 -33.15
CA LEU A 562 -19.23 6.22 -32.91
C LEU A 562 -19.30 5.57 -31.53
N ALA A 563 -19.61 4.28 -31.51
CA ALA A 563 -19.57 3.46 -30.29
C ALA A 563 -18.16 2.91 -30.07
N ILE A 564 -17.59 3.16 -28.89
CA ILE A 564 -16.23 2.80 -28.51
C ILE A 564 -16.31 1.83 -27.34
N PHE A 565 -16.21 0.53 -27.65
CA PHE A 565 -16.25 -0.57 -26.69
C PHE A 565 -14.85 -1.02 -26.26
N LEU A 566 -13.92 -0.08 -26.18
CA LEU A 566 -12.59 -0.31 -25.61
C LEU A 566 -12.68 -0.17 -24.08
N ALA A 567 -12.00 -1.03 -23.34
CA ALA A 567 -11.94 -0.94 -21.87
C ALA A 567 -10.67 -0.24 -21.35
N SER A 568 -9.72 0.12 -22.22
CA SER A 568 -8.48 0.81 -21.83
C SER A 568 -8.57 2.30 -22.17
N GLY A 569 -8.62 3.16 -21.15
CA GLY A 569 -8.63 4.61 -21.33
C GLY A 569 -7.45 5.09 -22.17
N SER A 570 -6.24 4.58 -21.88
CA SER A 570 -5.02 4.95 -22.63
C SER A 570 -5.09 4.60 -24.12
N MET A 571 -5.69 3.46 -24.46
CA MET A 571 -5.86 3.04 -25.85
C MET A 571 -6.89 3.92 -26.55
N ALA A 572 -8.03 4.15 -25.92
CA ALA A 572 -9.08 5.00 -26.45
C ALA A 572 -8.61 6.44 -26.64
N SER A 573 -7.91 7.03 -25.67
CA SER A 573 -7.33 8.37 -25.80
C SER A 573 -6.33 8.48 -26.95
N SER A 574 -5.48 7.45 -27.15
CA SER A 574 -4.54 7.43 -28.27
C SER A 574 -5.26 7.35 -29.62
N PHE A 575 -6.26 6.47 -29.72
CA PHE A 575 -7.10 6.32 -30.90
C PHE A 575 -7.85 7.62 -31.24
N LEU A 576 -8.53 8.22 -30.26
CA LEU A 576 -9.28 9.46 -30.43
C LEU A 576 -8.38 10.64 -30.78
N SER A 577 -7.17 10.69 -30.23
CA SER A 577 -6.18 11.72 -30.58
C SER A 577 -5.73 11.63 -32.05
N GLN A 578 -5.58 10.41 -32.58
CA GLN A 578 -5.24 10.20 -34.00
C GLN A 578 -6.42 10.51 -34.93
N LEU A 579 -7.65 10.24 -34.48
CA LEU A 579 -8.86 10.57 -35.21
C LEU A 579 -9.05 12.11 -35.29
N GLY A 580 -8.84 12.79 -34.16
CA GLY A 580 -8.74 14.25 -34.04
C GLY A 580 -10.06 14.94 -33.69
N ASN A 581 -9.99 15.92 -32.78
CA ASN A 581 -11.16 16.63 -32.27
C ASN A 581 -12.01 17.32 -33.35
N ALA A 582 -11.39 17.79 -34.44
CA ALA A 582 -12.12 18.42 -35.54
C ALA A 582 -13.07 17.44 -36.24
N PHE A 583 -12.66 16.18 -36.41
CA PHE A 583 -13.51 15.14 -36.98
C PHE A 583 -14.58 14.66 -35.99
N LEU A 584 -14.19 14.54 -34.72
CA LEU A 584 -15.08 14.11 -33.64
C LEU A 584 -16.13 15.18 -33.29
N GLY A 585 -15.89 16.44 -33.65
CA GLY A 585 -16.82 17.54 -33.47
C GLY A 585 -18.13 17.27 -34.23
N GLY A 586 -19.25 17.23 -33.51
CA GLY A 586 -20.56 16.93 -34.08
C GLY A 586 -20.90 15.44 -34.20
N LYS A 587 -20.01 14.54 -33.78
CA LYS A 587 -20.29 13.10 -33.68
C LYS A 587 -20.89 12.75 -32.33
N ASN A 588 -21.76 11.74 -32.32
CA ASN A 588 -22.36 11.22 -31.09
C ASN A 588 -21.53 10.04 -30.60
N LEU A 589 -20.82 10.25 -29.49
CA LEU A 589 -19.89 9.26 -28.96
C LEU A 589 -20.59 8.44 -27.87
N ALA A 590 -20.41 7.13 -27.92
CA ALA A 590 -21.01 6.20 -26.96
C ALA A 590 -19.94 5.25 -26.41
N ALA A 591 -19.95 4.98 -25.11
CA ALA A 591 -19.02 4.06 -24.46
C ALA A 591 -19.63 3.40 -23.22
N LEU A 592 -19.02 2.31 -22.73
CA LEU A 592 -19.43 1.68 -21.47
C LEU A 592 -18.63 2.23 -20.29
N ALA A 593 -19.17 2.05 -19.08
CA ALA A 593 -18.56 2.47 -17.82
C ALA A 593 -17.09 2.08 -17.64
N TYR A 594 -16.68 0.90 -18.11
CA TYR A 594 -15.31 0.42 -17.94
C TYR A 594 -14.26 1.31 -18.63
N LEU A 595 -14.67 2.11 -19.62
CA LEU A 595 -13.78 3.08 -20.27
C LEU A 595 -13.56 4.36 -19.43
N ASP A 596 -14.51 4.69 -18.55
CA ASP A 596 -14.46 5.87 -17.67
C ASP A 596 -13.50 5.63 -16.49
N ASP A 597 -12.23 5.43 -16.82
CA ASP A 597 -11.14 5.19 -15.89
C ASP A 597 -10.35 6.47 -15.53
N ALA A 598 -9.41 6.34 -14.61
CA ALA A 598 -8.55 7.43 -14.14
C ALA A 598 -7.72 8.11 -15.24
N ASN A 599 -7.53 7.49 -16.41
CA ASN A 599 -6.82 8.08 -17.55
C ASN A 599 -7.78 8.75 -18.53
N PHE A 600 -8.99 8.23 -18.70
CA PHE A 600 -9.93 8.71 -19.72
C PHE A 600 -10.65 9.99 -19.30
N GLY A 601 -11.07 10.11 -18.03
CA GLY A 601 -11.72 11.31 -17.51
C GLY A 601 -10.92 12.61 -17.73
N PRO A 602 -9.62 12.66 -17.36
CA PRO A 602 -8.75 13.81 -17.66
C PRO A 602 -8.59 14.09 -19.15
N PHE A 603 -8.59 13.05 -19.99
CA PHE A 603 -8.54 13.21 -21.44
C PHE A 603 -9.82 13.88 -21.98
N LEU A 604 -11.01 13.47 -21.52
CA LEU A 604 -12.27 14.11 -21.88
C LEU A 604 -12.30 15.58 -21.45
N HIS A 605 -11.89 15.88 -20.22
CA HIS A 605 -11.81 17.27 -19.73
C HIS A 605 -10.88 18.12 -20.59
N LYS A 606 -9.71 17.61 -20.98
CA LYS A 606 -8.74 18.32 -21.83
C LYS A 606 -9.26 18.56 -23.25
N THR A 607 -9.97 17.59 -23.81
CA THR A 607 -10.39 17.60 -25.22
C THR A 607 -11.75 18.27 -25.43
N GLY A 608 -12.59 18.34 -24.39
CA GLY A 608 -13.96 18.81 -24.48
C GLY A 608 -14.90 17.83 -25.20
N LEU A 609 -14.46 16.59 -25.46
CA LEU A 609 -15.28 15.55 -26.06
C LEU A 609 -16.38 15.13 -25.08
N LYS A 610 -17.59 14.97 -25.62
CA LYS A 610 -18.77 14.54 -24.86
C LYS A 610 -19.15 13.11 -25.26
N PHE A 611 -19.58 12.33 -24.28
CA PHE A 611 -19.89 10.91 -24.43
C PHE A 611 -21.20 10.56 -23.74
N ASN A 612 -21.93 9.64 -24.34
CA ASN A 612 -22.99 8.89 -23.69
C ASN A 612 -22.39 7.62 -23.08
N PHE A 613 -22.44 7.50 -21.76
CA PHE A 613 -21.96 6.34 -21.04
C PHE A 613 -23.11 5.52 -20.47
N SER A 614 -23.03 4.19 -20.54
CA SER A 614 -23.88 3.32 -19.73
C SER A 614 -23.15 2.78 -18.52
N TYR A 615 -23.85 2.75 -17.39
CA TYR A 615 -23.37 2.28 -16.09
C TYR A 615 -24.33 1.24 -15.51
N LEU A 616 -23.75 0.16 -15.01
CA LEU A 616 -24.47 -0.93 -14.34
C LEU A 616 -24.90 -0.56 -12.91
N LEU A 617 -24.38 0.55 -12.39
CA LEU A 617 -24.60 1.05 -11.05
C LEU A 617 -24.94 2.55 -11.02
N PRO A 618 -25.64 3.02 -9.97
CA PRO A 618 -25.96 4.43 -9.81
C PRO A 618 -24.71 5.29 -9.70
N ASN A 619 -24.90 6.60 -9.91
CA ASN A 619 -23.85 7.60 -9.74
C ASN A 619 -23.15 7.45 -8.37
N PRO A 620 -21.86 7.03 -8.34
CA PRO A 620 -21.13 6.79 -7.09
C PRO A 620 -20.82 8.07 -6.33
N TYR A 621 -20.77 9.21 -7.03
CA TYR A 621 -20.35 10.51 -6.52
C TYR A 621 -21.45 11.20 -5.72
N GLY A 622 -22.67 11.24 -6.27
CA GLY A 622 -23.74 12.12 -5.77
C GLY A 622 -24.99 11.42 -5.24
N SER A 623 -25.17 10.12 -5.49
CA SER A 623 -26.42 9.45 -5.10
C SER A 623 -26.51 9.24 -3.57
N ASP A 624 -27.72 9.39 -3.04
CA ASP A 624 -28.03 9.36 -1.60
C ASP A 624 -28.48 8.00 -1.06
N PHE A 625 -28.20 6.91 -1.78
CA PHE A 625 -28.44 5.57 -1.25
C PHE A 625 -27.55 5.32 -0.03
N ALA A 626 -28.11 4.67 1.00
CA ALA A 626 -27.39 4.42 2.25
C ALA A 626 -26.09 3.62 2.03
N PHE A 627 -26.11 2.64 1.12
CA PHE A 627 -24.92 1.87 0.76
C PHE A 627 -23.84 2.71 0.05
N LEU A 628 -24.22 3.76 -0.68
CA LEU A 628 -23.26 4.64 -1.35
C LEU A 628 -22.61 5.63 -0.40
N ARG A 629 -23.34 6.11 0.61
CA ARG A 629 -22.71 6.86 1.72
C ARG A 629 -21.69 6.00 2.44
N ASP A 630 -22.08 4.78 2.76
CA ASP A 630 -21.21 3.80 3.41
C ASP A 630 -19.97 3.47 2.56
N TYR A 631 -20.15 3.22 1.26
CA TYR A 631 -19.08 3.05 0.28
C TYR A 631 -18.12 4.25 0.27
N ARG A 632 -18.63 5.47 0.07
CA ARG A 632 -17.80 6.69 0.01
C ARG A 632 -17.03 6.93 1.31
N GLU A 633 -17.69 6.71 2.46
CA GLU A 633 -17.06 6.87 3.77
C GLU A 633 -15.89 5.90 3.95
N HIS A 634 -16.06 4.63 3.58
CA HIS A 634 -15.01 3.63 3.73
C HIS A 634 -13.88 3.83 2.71
N LEU A 635 -14.17 4.07 1.43
CA LEU A 635 -13.13 4.32 0.41
C LEU A 635 -12.27 5.54 0.77
N LYS A 636 -12.89 6.61 1.30
CA LYS A 636 -12.15 7.79 1.77
C LYS A 636 -11.19 7.49 2.92
N ARG A 637 -11.55 6.59 3.84
CA ARG A 637 -10.67 6.19 4.96
C ARG A 637 -9.43 5.43 4.49
N TYR A 638 -9.51 4.76 3.33
CA TYR A 638 -8.44 3.94 2.77
C TYR A 638 -7.76 4.57 1.55
N ASP A 639 -8.02 5.86 1.27
CA ASP A 639 -7.49 6.58 0.10
C ASP A 639 -7.74 5.86 -1.24
N GLY A 640 -8.87 5.16 -1.33
CA GLY A 640 -9.30 4.48 -2.56
C GLY A 640 -10.03 5.44 -3.51
N PRO A 641 -9.97 5.20 -4.83
CA PRO A 641 -10.73 5.99 -5.80
C PRO A 641 -12.21 5.80 -5.56
N ILE A 642 -12.97 6.88 -5.69
CA ILE A 642 -14.42 6.81 -5.79
C ILE A 642 -14.72 6.81 -7.28
N ASP A 643 -15.03 5.65 -7.84
CA ASP A 643 -15.50 5.51 -9.21
C ASP A 643 -16.49 4.33 -9.30
N VAL A 644 -16.88 3.96 -10.52
CA VAL A 644 -17.84 2.89 -10.79
C VAL A 644 -17.22 1.49 -10.67
N ASN A 645 -15.94 1.34 -11.00
CA ASN A 645 -15.23 0.05 -10.97
C ASN A 645 -14.94 -0.39 -9.53
N SER A 646 -14.48 0.54 -8.69
CA SER A 646 -14.33 0.38 -7.25
C SER A 646 -15.67 0.15 -6.55
N LEU A 647 -16.74 0.80 -7.03
CA LEU A 647 -18.08 0.53 -6.51
C LEU A 647 -18.55 -0.90 -6.81
N GLU A 648 -18.33 -1.42 -8.03
CA GLU A 648 -18.66 -2.81 -8.38
C GLU A 648 -17.93 -3.82 -7.49
N GLY A 649 -16.62 -3.62 -7.29
CA GLY A 649 -15.81 -4.44 -6.39
C GLY A 649 -16.31 -4.39 -4.95
N PHE A 650 -16.60 -3.20 -4.43
CA PHE A 650 -17.15 -3.01 -3.08
C PHE A 650 -18.51 -3.68 -2.91
N LEU A 651 -19.37 -3.57 -3.93
CA LEU A 651 -20.71 -4.16 -3.92
C LEU A 651 -20.64 -5.69 -3.90
N GLY A 652 -19.85 -6.29 -4.79
CA GLY A 652 -19.67 -7.74 -4.86
C GLY A 652 -19.13 -8.31 -3.55
N ALA A 653 -18.08 -7.66 -3.00
CA ALA A 653 -17.50 -8.03 -1.72
C ALA A 653 -18.49 -7.88 -0.54
N THR A 654 -19.28 -6.82 -0.51
CA THR A 654 -20.31 -6.61 0.53
C THR A 654 -21.37 -7.70 0.48
N CYS A 655 -21.83 -8.08 -0.71
CA CYS A 655 -22.83 -9.15 -0.85
C CYS A 655 -22.29 -10.51 -0.45
N PHE A 656 -21.03 -10.79 -0.81
CA PHE A 656 -20.34 -12.00 -0.39
C PHE A 656 -20.25 -12.09 1.13
N VAL A 657 -19.88 -11.00 1.80
CA VAL A 657 -19.83 -10.91 3.26
C VAL A 657 -21.20 -11.13 3.89
N GLU A 658 -22.24 -10.48 3.38
CA GLU A 658 -23.60 -10.66 3.90
C GLU A 658 -24.09 -12.10 3.72
N ALA A 659 -23.73 -12.75 2.62
CA ALA A 659 -23.99 -14.18 2.42
C ALA A 659 -23.26 -15.04 3.45
N MET A 660 -21.97 -14.79 3.70
CA MET A 660 -21.21 -15.51 4.73
C MET A 660 -21.87 -15.37 6.11
N LYS A 661 -22.27 -14.15 6.51
CA LYS A 661 -22.95 -13.90 7.79
C LYS A 661 -24.28 -14.65 7.93
N LYS A 662 -24.96 -14.92 6.81
CA LYS A 662 -26.28 -15.57 6.79
C LYS A 662 -26.21 -17.08 6.75
N VAL A 663 -25.29 -17.62 5.95
CA VAL A 663 -25.02 -19.07 5.90
C VAL A 663 -24.47 -19.56 7.24
N GLY A 664 -23.63 -18.76 7.89
CA GLY A 664 -22.95 -19.16 9.12
C GLY A 664 -21.89 -20.24 8.86
N LYS A 665 -21.27 -20.75 9.92
CA LYS A 665 -20.20 -21.75 9.82
C LYS A 665 -20.76 -23.16 9.60
N PRO A 666 -20.08 -24.02 8.81
CA PRO A 666 -18.87 -23.73 8.03
C PRO A 666 -19.18 -22.96 6.75
N PHE A 667 -18.29 -22.02 6.37
CA PHE A 667 -18.42 -21.20 5.15
C PHE A 667 -18.10 -21.99 3.87
N ALA A 668 -18.87 -23.04 3.58
CA ALA A 668 -18.71 -23.81 2.35
C ALA A 668 -19.06 -22.93 1.14
N PRO A 669 -18.20 -22.87 0.09
CA PRO A 669 -18.48 -22.07 -1.10
C PRO A 669 -19.82 -22.42 -1.76
N SER A 670 -20.20 -23.69 -1.75
CA SER A 670 -21.51 -24.15 -2.23
C SER A 670 -22.66 -23.55 -1.45
N ALA A 671 -22.59 -23.50 -0.12
CA ALA A 671 -23.64 -22.92 0.70
C ALA A 671 -23.78 -21.41 0.49
N ILE A 672 -22.65 -20.70 0.30
CA ILE A 672 -22.64 -19.27 -0.07
C ILE A 672 -23.29 -19.08 -1.44
N ASN A 673 -22.91 -19.90 -2.42
CA ASN A 673 -23.46 -19.88 -3.77
C ASN A 673 -24.96 -20.16 -3.78
N ASP A 674 -25.42 -21.17 -3.06
CA ASP A 674 -26.84 -21.53 -2.95
C ASP A 674 -27.64 -20.39 -2.32
N TYR A 675 -27.14 -19.79 -1.25
CA TYR A 675 -27.78 -18.62 -0.63
C TYR A 675 -27.89 -17.45 -1.61
N LEU A 676 -26.81 -17.14 -2.34
CA LEU A 676 -26.77 -16.03 -3.29
C LEU A 676 -27.61 -16.28 -4.54
N THR A 677 -27.73 -17.52 -5.01
CA THR A 677 -28.49 -17.89 -6.21
C THR A 677 -30.00 -17.85 -5.97
N HIS A 678 -30.46 -18.13 -4.75
CA HIS A 678 -31.87 -18.12 -4.37
C HIS A 678 -32.34 -16.80 -3.72
N LEU A 679 -31.45 -15.80 -3.64
CA LEU A 679 -31.74 -14.52 -3.01
C LEU A 679 -32.64 -13.65 -3.88
N ASN A 680 -33.83 -13.33 -3.35
CA ASN A 680 -34.72 -12.34 -3.93
C ASN A 680 -35.47 -11.59 -2.79
N PRO A 681 -35.15 -10.32 -2.47
CA PRO A 681 -34.27 -9.38 -3.17
C PRO A 681 -32.81 -9.35 -2.67
N PHE A 682 -31.97 -8.62 -3.41
CA PHE A 682 -30.54 -8.38 -3.11
C PHE A 682 -30.32 -7.92 -1.65
N PRO A 683 -29.32 -8.45 -0.92
CA PRO A 683 -29.26 -8.35 0.55
C PRO A 683 -28.88 -6.97 1.11
N ILE A 684 -28.76 -5.93 0.25
CA ILE A 684 -28.31 -4.60 0.68
C ILE A 684 -29.52 -3.72 0.98
N LYS A 685 -29.71 -3.39 2.25
CA LYS A 685 -30.78 -2.49 2.72
C LYS A 685 -30.64 -1.11 2.06
N GLY A 686 -31.72 -0.62 1.44
CA GLY A 686 -31.73 0.68 0.76
C GLY A 686 -31.10 0.67 -0.64
N PHE A 687 -30.93 -0.52 -1.23
CA PHE A 687 -30.54 -0.69 -2.62
C PHE A 687 -31.76 -0.54 -3.55
N LEU A 688 -31.51 -0.24 -4.83
CA LEU A 688 -32.56 -0.11 -5.85
C LEU A 688 -33.45 -1.37 -5.90
N THR A 689 -34.76 -1.16 -6.08
CA THR A 689 -35.70 -2.26 -6.31
C THR A 689 -35.29 -3.01 -7.58
N LEU A 690 -35.04 -4.31 -7.47
CA LEU A 690 -34.73 -5.13 -8.64
C LEU A 690 -35.97 -5.18 -9.56
N GLU A 691 -35.80 -4.81 -10.83
CA GLU A 691 -36.80 -4.91 -11.87
C GLU A 691 -36.99 -6.35 -12.29
N LYS A 692 -38.18 -6.75 -12.75
CA LYS A 692 -38.45 -8.11 -13.24
C LYS A 692 -38.37 -8.12 -14.76
N ASP A 693 -37.51 -8.95 -15.32
CA ASP A 693 -37.53 -9.29 -16.73
C ASP A 693 -38.85 -9.99 -17.05
N PRO A 694 -39.69 -9.42 -17.93
CA PRO A 694 -40.99 -9.99 -18.27
C PRO A 694 -40.89 -11.28 -19.10
N LEU A 695 -39.79 -11.52 -19.81
CA LEU A 695 -39.56 -12.72 -20.62
C LEU A 695 -38.95 -13.86 -19.79
N THR A 696 -37.93 -13.54 -18.98
CA THR A 696 -37.21 -14.57 -18.22
C THR A 696 -37.68 -14.70 -16.78
N GLY A 697 -38.47 -13.74 -16.29
CA GLY A 697 -38.89 -13.64 -14.90
C GLY A 697 -37.77 -13.28 -13.92
N LYS A 698 -36.52 -13.17 -14.38
CA LYS A 698 -35.33 -12.87 -13.56
C LYS A 698 -35.34 -11.42 -13.14
N ARG A 699 -34.81 -11.11 -11.95
CA ARG A 699 -34.73 -9.73 -11.49
C ARG A 699 -33.36 -9.10 -11.72
N TYR A 700 -33.33 -7.83 -12.12
CA TYR A 700 -32.10 -7.10 -12.44
C TYR A 700 -32.09 -5.67 -11.91
N LEU A 701 -30.90 -5.08 -11.84
CA LEU A 701 -30.68 -3.68 -11.50
C LEU A 701 -30.80 -2.82 -12.75
N PRO A 702 -31.51 -1.68 -12.65
CA PRO A 702 -31.66 -0.77 -13.78
C PRO A 702 -30.30 -0.17 -14.17
N VAL A 703 -30.11 0.03 -15.47
CA VAL A 703 -28.91 0.64 -16.06
C VAL A 703 -29.06 2.16 -16.02
N SER A 704 -28.00 2.87 -15.66
CA SER A 704 -27.95 4.33 -15.76
C SER A 704 -27.26 4.75 -17.06
N ILE A 705 -27.75 5.80 -17.71
CA ILE A 705 -27.05 6.49 -18.78
C ILE A 705 -26.55 7.83 -18.24
N LYS A 706 -25.28 8.16 -18.44
CA LYS A 706 -24.79 9.53 -18.34
C LYS A 706 -24.73 10.09 -19.75
N ASN A 707 -25.60 11.04 -20.07
CA ASN A 707 -25.63 11.61 -21.42
C ASN A 707 -24.43 12.55 -21.66
N ASP A 708 -24.33 13.03 -22.88
CA ASP A 708 -23.31 13.97 -23.35
C ASP A 708 -23.40 15.37 -22.69
N GLU A 709 -24.45 15.64 -21.92
CA GLU A 709 -24.64 16.82 -21.07
C GLU A 709 -24.23 16.58 -19.60
N ASN A 710 -23.70 15.39 -19.27
CA ASN A 710 -23.36 14.91 -17.93
C ASN A 710 -24.56 14.66 -16.99
N GLU A 711 -25.77 14.56 -17.53
CA GLU A 711 -26.96 14.22 -16.76
C GLU A 711 -27.08 12.70 -16.60
N TRP A 712 -27.47 12.26 -15.40
CA TRP A 712 -27.66 10.84 -15.09
C TRP A 712 -29.14 10.47 -15.23
N ILE A 713 -29.43 9.56 -16.16
CA ILE A 713 -30.76 9.05 -16.48
C ILE A 713 -30.82 7.59 -16.04
N MET A 714 -31.72 7.24 -15.12
CA MET A 714 -32.01 5.84 -14.80
C MET A 714 -32.99 5.26 -15.82
N LEU A 715 -32.60 4.22 -16.55
CA LEU A 715 -33.50 3.51 -17.45
C LEU A 715 -34.30 2.48 -16.67
N ASN A 716 -35.57 2.79 -16.38
CA ASN A 716 -36.53 1.84 -15.82
C ASN A 716 -37.31 1.19 -16.98
N ASN A 717 -37.44 -0.14 -17.00
CA ASN A 717 -38.05 -0.96 -18.07
C ASN A 717 -37.30 -0.98 -19.42
N LEU A 718 -36.59 -2.08 -19.68
CA LEU A 718 -35.96 -2.34 -20.99
C LEU A 718 -36.95 -2.59 -22.15
N GLN A 719 -38.25 -2.77 -21.90
CA GLN A 719 -39.23 -3.15 -22.94
C GLN A 719 -40.24 -2.09 -23.37
N GLU A 720 -40.54 -1.06 -22.58
CA GLU A 720 -41.60 -0.11 -22.92
C GLU A 720 -41.03 1.30 -23.05
N ASP A 721 -40.83 1.72 -24.30
CA ASP A 721 -41.14 3.06 -24.81
C ASP A 721 -40.40 3.24 -26.15
N HIS A 722 -41.17 3.25 -27.25
CA HIS A 722 -40.72 3.74 -28.55
C HIS A 722 -40.52 5.27 -28.57
N ASP A 723 -40.61 5.94 -27.42
CA ASP A 723 -40.64 7.40 -27.35
C ASP A 723 -40.05 7.94 -26.03
N LEU A 724 -38.74 7.72 -25.82
CA LEU A 724 -37.98 8.37 -24.74
C LEU A 724 -37.85 9.89 -24.94
N SER A 725 -38.22 10.42 -26.11
CA SER A 725 -38.11 11.85 -26.45
C SER A 725 -39.03 12.77 -25.64
N LYS A 726 -40.01 12.21 -24.92
CA LYS A 726 -41.04 12.94 -24.16
C LYS A 726 -40.70 13.19 -22.69
N ARG A 727 -39.55 12.71 -22.19
CA ARG A 727 -39.09 12.98 -20.82
C ARG A 727 -37.99 14.05 -20.86
N LYS A 728 -38.39 15.30 -21.08
CA LYS A 728 -37.57 16.50 -20.87
C LYS A 728 -38.07 17.26 -19.64
#